data_AF-A0A643EFQ7-F1
#
_entry.id   AF-A0A643EFQ7-F1
#
_cell.length_a   1.000
_cell.length_b   1.000
_cell.length_c   1.000
_cell.angle_alpha   90.00
_cell.angle_beta   90.00
_cell.angle_gamma   90.00
#
_symmetry.space_group_name_H-M   'P 1'
#
loop_
_entity.id
_entity.type
_entity.pdbx_description
1 polymer ?
#
loop_
_entity_poly.entity_id
_entity_poly.type
_entity_poly.pdbx_seq_one_letter_code
_entity_poly.pdbx_strand_id
1 'polypeptide(L)'
;MKSALHQIGKTSLAAALSGAVLLSAQTTHAAALSVSQQPLMLIQGVAPNMLVTLDDSGSMAYAYAPDSLVNSRNNVYFASNSYNPMYFDPNTQYKLPKKVTLSNGQIQVQDYSKPSFTAAWRNGFTQEGRVNLSRDYRPTVQYQGGSGAGTESSIDRYGAPAFYYQYSGGRGCSLTTSSCYTRVEISGAAQQQNFANWYSFYRTRALATQTAANLAFYSLPENARISWQLLNSSSCLIGSGSSNCYNNYLRDFTGQHRVNFFNWLENLSVGGGTPLRQAMTRAGEFLKKTGVNGPYAYRPGTQTSPEYSCRGSYHILMTDGLWNNDSASVGNADSTSRSLPDGKSYSSQTPYRDAASNTLADQAFHYWATDARPDIDDNIKPYIPYPDQANPSAEYWNPRNDPATWQHMVTYTLGLGLTTSLTSPKWEGSTYSGGYDEIAAGRLNWPNASNNHSNNVYDLWHAAVNSRGEFFSADSPDQLVAAFQDILNRISGKDLPASRPAISSSLQEDDTGDKLTRFAYQTSFASDKNWAGDLTRYSLTTQDKATVQTKLWSAQSILDAMPNGGAGRKIMMAGSGTSGLKEFTWGSLSADQQRQLNRDPDRNDVADTKGQDRVAFLRGDRSKENSDNFRTRNSILGDIINSSPATVGKAQYLTYLAQPIEPSGNYSTFAEAQKTRAPRVYVGANDGMLHGFDTDGNETFAFIPSAVFEKLHKLTARGYQGGAHQFYVDGSPVVADAFFGGAWHTVLIGSLRAGGKGLFALDVTDPANIKLLWEIGVDQEPDLGYSFPKPTVARLHNGKWAVVTGNGYSSLNDKAALLIIDLETGAITRKLEVTGRTGVPNGLSSPRLADNNSDGVADYAYAGDLQGNLWRFDLIAGKVNQDDPFSRANDGPAVASSFRVSFGGQPLYSAVDSAGAAQAITAAPSLVRHPTRKGYIVIFGTGKYFENADARADTSRAQTLYGIWDQQTKGEAAGSTPRLTRGNLQQQTLDLQADSTFASTARTIRIASQNPVNWLNNDGSTKQSGWYLDFMVNGTLKGEMLIEDMIAIGQVVLLQTITPNDDPCADGASNWTYGLDPYTGGRTSFTVFDLARQGVVDSKSDYSYNKQNVAVSGTEQKGLGGLTLSTNEQGNPEVCSSGECLTVNPGPNTRGRQNWRPIEGKN
;
A
#
# COMPACT_ATOMS: atom_id res chain seq x y z
N MET A 1 -22.99 -34.25 -68.62
CA MET A 1 -21.75 -33.77 -67.98
C MET A 1 -21.67 -32.23 -67.82
N LYS A 2 -22.78 -31.53 -67.56
CA LYS A 2 -22.78 -30.09 -67.16
C LYS A 2 -23.59 -29.81 -65.89
N SER A 3 -24.02 -30.86 -65.17
CA SER A 3 -24.81 -30.75 -63.93
C SER A 3 -24.07 -31.25 -62.68
N ALA A 4 -22.86 -31.81 -62.80
CA ALA A 4 -22.10 -32.36 -61.68
C ALA A 4 -20.94 -31.45 -61.22
N LEU A 5 -20.59 -30.41 -61.98
CA LEU A 5 -19.51 -29.47 -61.67
C LEU A 5 -19.98 -28.15 -61.03
N HIS A 6 -21.29 -27.96 -60.86
CA HIS A 6 -21.86 -26.73 -60.27
C HIS A 6 -22.26 -26.88 -58.79
N GLN A 7 -22.11 -28.08 -58.22
CA GLN A 7 -22.46 -28.36 -56.81
C GLN A 7 -21.24 -28.45 -55.88
N ILE A 8 -20.02 -28.41 -56.43
CA ILE A 8 -18.76 -28.38 -55.66
C ILE A 8 -18.29 -26.93 -55.41
N GLY A 9 -18.81 -25.94 -56.16
CA GLY A 9 -18.43 -24.52 -56.02
C GLY A 9 -19.22 -23.71 -54.98
N LYS A 10 -20.26 -24.28 -54.34
CA LYS A 10 -21.10 -23.56 -53.36
C LYS A 10 -20.95 -24.04 -51.92
N THR A 11 -20.34 -25.20 -51.68
CA THR A 11 -20.07 -25.71 -50.32
C THR A 11 -18.72 -25.26 -49.77
N SER A 12 -17.76 -24.85 -50.63
CA SER A 12 -16.44 -24.37 -50.18
C SER A 12 -16.42 -22.91 -49.75
N LEU A 13 -17.36 -22.07 -50.23
CA LEU A 13 -17.42 -20.65 -49.87
C LEU A 13 -18.18 -20.40 -48.54
N ALA A 14 -19.13 -21.28 -48.18
CA ALA A 14 -19.82 -21.23 -46.89
C ALA A 14 -18.96 -21.79 -45.74
N ALA A 15 -18.07 -22.76 -46.02
CA ALA A 15 -17.12 -23.25 -45.03
C ALA A 15 -15.97 -22.25 -44.76
N ALA A 16 -15.57 -21.45 -45.76
CA ALA A 16 -14.52 -20.44 -45.60
C ALA A 16 -15.00 -19.19 -44.83
N LEU A 17 -16.28 -18.79 -44.95
CA LEU A 17 -16.82 -17.69 -44.14
C LEU A 17 -17.17 -18.12 -42.70
N SER A 18 -17.56 -19.37 -42.46
CA SER A 18 -17.78 -19.88 -41.10
C SER A 18 -16.47 -20.18 -40.35
N GLY A 19 -15.38 -20.52 -41.07
CA GLY A 19 -14.06 -20.71 -40.48
C GLY A 19 -13.33 -19.42 -40.09
N ALA A 20 -13.62 -18.29 -40.76
CA ALA A 20 -12.98 -17.00 -40.48
C ALA A 20 -13.65 -16.20 -39.34
N VAL A 21 -14.91 -16.52 -38.99
CA VAL A 21 -15.62 -15.92 -37.84
C VAL A 21 -15.43 -16.73 -36.54
N LEU A 22 -14.99 -17.99 -36.63
CA LEU A 22 -14.72 -18.84 -35.45
C LEU A 22 -13.26 -18.83 -34.96
N LEU A 23 -12.34 -18.13 -35.65
CA LEU A 23 -10.93 -17.96 -35.25
C LEU A 23 -10.58 -16.54 -34.76
N SER A 24 -11.58 -15.66 -34.61
CA SER A 24 -11.44 -14.31 -34.04
C SER A 24 -12.21 -14.11 -32.73
N ALA A 25 -12.61 -15.20 -32.07
CA ALA A 25 -12.90 -15.16 -30.63
C ALA A 25 -11.59 -15.01 -29.87
N GLN A 26 -10.97 -13.83 -29.97
CA GLN A 26 -10.11 -13.36 -28.89
C GLN A 26 -10.97 -13.42 -27.64
N THR A 27 -10.62 -14.31 -26.71
CA THR A 27 -11.02 -14.15 -25.33
C THR A 27 -10.51 -12.78 -24.93
N THR A 28 -11.41 -11.79 -24.96
CA THR A 28 -11.24 -10.55 -24.22
C THR A 28 -11.24 -10.98 -22.76
N HIS A 29 -10.08 -11.42 -22.27
CA HIS A 29 -9.84 -11.42 -20.85
C HIS A 29 -9.97 -9.97 -20.43
N ALA A 30 -11.02 -9.67 -19.66
CA ALA A 30 -11.12 -8.42 -18.93
C ALA A 30 -9.78 -8.24 -18.19
N ALA A 31 -9.22 -7.03 -18.25
CA ALA A 31 -8.03 -6.72 -17.47
C ALA A 31 -8.35 -7.05 -16.00
N ALA A 32 -7.56 -7.94 -15.40
CA ALA A 32 -7.73 -8.29 -14.00
C ALA A 32 -7.64 -7.01 -13.14
N LEU A 33 -8.57 -6.84 -12.21
CA LEU A 33 -8.56 -5.74 -11.24
C LEU A 33 -7.21 -5.73 -10.50
N SER A 34 -6.52 -4.58 -10.49
CA SER A 34 -5.19 -4.44 -9.88
C SER A 34 -5.33 -3.99 -8.43
N VAL A 35 -5.54 -4.97 -7.54
CA VAL A 35 -5.65 -4.72 -6.09
C VAL A 35 -4.32 -4.18 -5.55
N SER A 36 -4.38 -3.03 -4.88
CA SER A 36 -3.19 -2.40 -4.30
C SER A 36 -2.60 -3.23 -3.18
N GLN A 37 -1.27 -3.37 -3.17
CA GLN A 37 -0.52 -3.95 -2.06
C GLN A 37 0.05 -2.88 -1.10
N GLN A 38 -0.26 -1.61 -1.34
CA GLN A 38 0.09 -0.47 -0.50
C GLN A 38 -1.18 0.26 -0.03
N PRO A 39 -1.17 0.90 1.15
CA PRO A 39 -2.19 1.88 1.49
C PRO A 39 -2.40 2.89 0.36
N LEU A 40 -3.63 2.97 -0.15
CA LEU A 40 -3.95 3.89 -1.24
C LEU A 40 -3.68 5.36 -0.87
N MET A 41 -3.76 5.70 0.41
CA MET A 41 -3.42 7.04 0.89
C MET A 41 -1.91 7.36 0.90
N LEU A 42 -1.04 6.36 0.70
CA LEU A 42 0.39 6.60 0.48
C LEU A 42 0.66 6.82 -1.01
N ILE A 43 -0.16 6.22 -1.87
CA ILE A 43 -0.18 6.52 -3.31
C ILE A 43 -0.69 7.95 -3.57
N GLN A 44 -1.31 8.58 -2.57
CA GLN A 44 -1.73 9.99 -2.58
C GLN A 44 -0.58 11.01 -2.46
N GLY A 45 0.67 10.57 -2.34
CA GLY A 45 1.84 11.43 -2.50
C GLY A 45 2.12 11.75 -3.97
N VAL A 46 2.71 12.92 -4.24
CA VAL A 46 3.12 13.26 -5.60
C VAL A 46 4.35 12.45 -5.99
N ALA A 47 4.21 11.64 -7.05
CA ALA A 47 5.34 10.89 -7.61
C ALA A 47 6.57 11.79 -7.84
N PRO A 48 7.74 11.42 -7.31
CA PRO A 48 8.92 12.25 -7.38
C PRO A 48 9.53 12.27 -8.79
N ASN A 49 10.24 13.34 -9.11
CA ASN A 49 11.01 13.44 -10.34
C ASN A 49 12.36 12.73 -10.17
N MET A 50 12.63 11.71 -10.97
CA MET A 50 13.96 11.11 -11.07
C MET A 50 14.63 11.54 -12.35
N LEU A 51 15.74 12.28 -12.21
CA LEU A 51 16.59 12.71 -13.30
C LEU A 51 17.84 11.83 -13.30
N VAL A 52 17.97 10.95 -14.28
CA VAL A 52 19.09 10.01 -14.35
C VAL A 52 20.16 10.55 -15.27
N THR A 53 21.41 10.54 -14.84
CA THR A 53 22.57 10.92 -15.64
C THR A 53 23.59 9.80 -15.60
N LEU A 54 23.85 9.21 -16.76
CA LEU A 54 24.86 8.17 -16.92
C LEU A 54 26.09 8.71 -17.65
N ASP A 55 27.23 8.17 -17.27
CA ASP A 55 28.52 8.48 -17.86
C ASP A 55 28.69 7.83 -19.24
N ASP A 56 28.90 8.67 -20.26
CA ASP A 56 29.21 8.26 -21.63
C ASP A 56 30.64 8.63 -22.04
N SER A 57 31.52 8.98 -21.10
CA SER A 57 32.90 9.35 -21.40
C SER A 57 33.74 8.18 -21.94
N GLY A 58 34.87 8.50 -22.58
CA GLY A 58 35.74 7.47 -23.18
C GLY A 58 36.32 6.46 -22.19
N SER A 59 36.43 6.81 -20.91
CA SER A 59 36.93 5.94 -19.84
C SER A 59 35.93 4.85 -19.44
N MET A 60 34.65 5.00 -19.75
CA MET A 60 33.64 3.97 -19.53
C MET A 60 33.86 2.71 -20.38
N ALA A 61 34.69 2.81 -21.43
CA ALA A 61 35.14 1.67 -22.24
C ALA A 61 36.14 0.76 -21.51
N TYR A 62 36.72 1.19 -20.38
CA TYR A 62 37.77 0.46 -19.66
C TYR A 62 37.23 -0.74 -18.88
N ALA A 63 38.04 -1.80 -18.81
CA ALA A 63 37.81 -3.01 -18.01
C ALA A 63 38.59 -2.98 -16.68
N TYR A 64 38.90 -1.79 -16.18
CA TYR A 64 39.63 -1.56 -14.94
C TYR A 64 39.16 -0.28 -14.26
N ALA A 65 39.31 -0.19 -12.94
CA ALA A 65 39.09 1.03 -12.15
C ALA A 65 39.96 1.01 -10.87
N PRO A 66 40.52 2.14 -10.41
CA PRO A 66 40.55 3.47 -11.04
C PRO A 66 41.48 3.57 -12.27
N ASP A 67 41.56 4.75 -12.89
CA ASP A 67 42.30 4.99 -14.15
C ASP A 67 43.80 4.68 -14.07
N SER A 68 44.43 4.85 -12.91
CA SER A 68 45.86 4.65 -12.71
C SER A 68 46.32 3.19 -12.94
N LEU A 69 45.40 2.22 -12.86
CA LEU A 69 45.69 0.79 -13.02
C LEU A 69 46.20 0.43 -14.42
N VAL A 70 45.98 1.29 -15.42
CA VAL A 70 46.49 1.09 -16.78
C VAL A 70 48.01 0.90 -16.82
N ASN A 71 48.74 1.54 -15.91
CA ASN A 71 50.21 1.44 -15.80
C ASN A 71 50.66 0.04 -15.39
N SER A 72 49.79 -0.71 -14.73
CA SER A 72 50.04 -2.06 -14.24
C SER A 72 49.49 -3.15 -15.15
N ARG A 73 48.94 -2.81 -16.33
CA ARG A 73 48.22 -3.74 -17.22
C ARG A 73 48.99 -4.99 -17.63
N ASN A 74 50.33 -4.93 -17.64
CA ASN A 74 51.16 -6.09 -18.01
C ASN A 74 51.47 -7.03 -16.83
N ASN A 75 51.01 -6.72 -15.61
CA ASN A 75 51.25 -7.55 -14.43
C ASN A 75 50.13 -8.55 -14.19
N VAL A 76 50.48 -9.71 -13.60
CA VAL A 76 49.53 -10.80 -13.31
C VAL A 76 48.36 -10.36 -12.43
N TYR A 77 48.61 -9.45 -11.50
CA TYR A 77 47.59 -8.96 -10.56
C TYR A 77 46.53 -8.07 -11.22
N PHE A 78 46.74 -7.57 -12.44
CA PHE A 78 45.72 -6.83 -13.18
C PHE A 78 44.49 -7.69 -13.52
N ALA A 79 44.69 -9.00 -13.70
CA ALA A 79 43.63 -9.98 -13.93
C ALA A 79 43.14 -10.65 -12.63
N SER A 80 43.10 -9.88 -11.53
CA SER A 80 42.60 -10.30 -10.22
C SER A 80 41.60 -9.28 -9.69
N ASN A 81 40.45 -9.74 -9.17
CA ASN A 81 39.45 -8.86 -8.56
C ASN A 81 39.97 -8.14 -7.30
N SER A 82 40.98 -8.69 -6.61
CA SER A 82 41.55 -8.07 -5.41
C SER A 82 42.41 -6.83 -5.71
N TYR A 83 42.87 -6.66 -6.95
CA TYR A 83 43.64 -5.48 -7.38
C TYR A 83 42.88 -4.65 -8.41
N ASN A 84 42.26 -5.31 -9.40
CA ASN A 84 41.36 -4.68 -10.34
C ASN A 84 39.90 -5.05 -10.00
N PRO A 85 39.15 -4.19 -9.29
CA PRO A 85 37.77 -4.46 -8.87
C PRO A 85 36.79 -4.80 -10.02
N MET A 86 37.09 -4.39 -11.25
CA MET A 86 36.25 -4.69 -12.43
C MET A 86 36.46 -6.11 -12.97
N TYR A 87 37.55 -6.78 -12.57
CA TYR A 87 37.85 -8.12 -13.05
C TYR A 87 36.95 -9.19 -12.41
N PHE A 88 36.84 -10.35 -13.05
CA PHE A 88 35.99 -11.44 -12.58
C PHE A 88 36.31 -11.86 -11.14
N ASP A 89 35.32 -11.69 -10.25
CA ASP A 89 35.29 -12.28 -8.92
C ASP A 89 34.55 -13.63 -8.93
N PRO A 90 35.21 -14.76 -8.57
CA PRO A 90 34.55 -16.07 -8.50
C PRO A 90 33.49 -16.19 -7.40
N ASN A 91 33.51 -15.32 -6.37
CA ASN A 91 32.54 -15.34 -5.27
C ASN A 91 31.26 -14.57 -5.60
N THR A 92 31.26 -13.80 -6.69
CA THR A 92 30.15 -12.97 -7.15
C THR A 92 29.31 -13.75 -8.17
N GLN A 93 27.97 -13.68 -8.07
CA GLN A 93 27.07 -14.30 -9.05
C GLN A 93 26.49 -13.27 -10.01
N TYR A 94 27.01 -13.24 -11.24
CA TYR A 94 26.63 -12.27 -12.26
C TYR A 94 25.25 -12.61 -12.87
N LYS A 95 24.24 -11.82 -12.49
CA LYS A 95 22.84 -11.94 -12.95
C LYS A 95 22.70 -11.49 -14.41
N LEU A 96 21.75 -12.08 -15.14
CA LEU A 96 21.41 -11.60 -16.48
C LEU A 96 20.52 -10.35 -16.38
N PRO A 97 20.76 -9.30 -17.18
CA PRO A 97 19.85 -8.17 -17.27
C PRO A 97 18.46 -8.59 -17.80
N LYS A 98 17.48 -7.72 -17.61
CA LYS A 98 16.10 -7.87 -18.09
C LYS A 98 15.91 -7.16 -19.43
N LYS A 99 15.26 -7.84 -20.36
CA LYS A 99 14.74 -7.27 -21.61
C LYS A 99 13.28 -6.89 -21.39
N VAL A 100 12.95 -5.62 -21.64
CA VAL A 100 11.61 -5.07 -21.42
C VAL A 100 10.99 -4.72 -22.78
N THR A 101 9.85 -5.31 -23.08
CA THR A 101 9.14 -5.11 -24.36
C THR A 101 7.67 -4.80 -24.12
N LEU A 102 7.01 -4.24 -25.13
CA LEU A 102 5.57 -3.98 -25.10
C LEU A 102 4.88 -4.91 -26.09
N SER A 103 3.94 -5.74 -25.61
CA SER A 103 3.13 -6.62 -26.44
C SER A 103 1.66 -6.49 -26.03
N ASN A 104 0.77 -6.24 -27.00
CA ASN A 104 -0.67 -6.00 -26.76
C ASN A 104 -0.96 -4.94 -25.69
N GLY A 105 -0.13 -3.90 -25.59
CA GLY A 105 -0.28 -2.83 -24.61
C GLY A 105 0.18 -3.18 -23.18
N GLN A 106 0.71 -4.38 -22.94
CA GLN A 106 1.28 -4.77 -21.65
C GLN A 106 2.80 -4.93 -21.70
N ILE A 107 3.44 -4.57 -20.59
CA ILE A 107 4.88 -4.74 -20.38
C ILE A 107 5.19 -6.24 -20.23
N GLN A 108 6.16 -6.72 -20.99
CA GLN A 108 6.71 -8.06 -20.91
C GLN A 108 8.17 -7.97 -20.47
N VAL A 109 8.52 -8.64 -19.38
CA VAL A 109 9.86 -8.66 -18.81
C VAL A 109 10.40 -10.09 -18.91
N GLN A 110 11.54 -10.25 -19.57
CA GLN A 110 12.22 -11.53 -19.72
C GLN A 110 13.72 -11.37 -19.49
N ASP A 111 14.42 -12.44 -19.12
CA ASP A 111 15.88 -12.39 -19.05
C ASP A 111 16.49 -12.23 -20.44
N TYR A 112 17.62 -11.53 -20.52
CA TYR A 112 18.48 -11.61 -21.70
C TYR A 112 18.91 -13.04 -21.97
N SER A 113 19.15 -13.36 -23.25
CA SER A 113 19.64 -14.67 -23.64
C SER A 113 20.95 -14.99 -22.91
N LYS A 114 21.04 -16.22 -22.43
CA LYS A 114 22.20 -16.72 -21.69
C LYS A 114 23.42 -16.86 -22.64
N PRO A 115 24.57 -16.21 -22.36
CA PRO A 115 25.77 -16.37 -23.18
C PRO A 115 26.34 -17.78 -23.04
N SER A 116 26.76 -18.38 -24.15
CA SER A 116 27.50 -19.65 -24.13
C SER A 116 28.97 -19.40 -23.81
N PHE A 117 29.59 -20.24 -22.99
CA PHE A 117 31.02 -20.14 -22.71
C PHE A 117 31.90 -20.29 -23.97
N THR A 118 31.46 -21.08 -24.95
CA THR A 118 32.20 -21.28 -26.21
C THR A 118 31.86 -20.25 -27.30
N ALA A 119 30.91 -19.36 -27.04
CA ALA A 119 30.46 -18.35 -27.99
C ALA A 119 29.87 -17.13 -27.26
N ALA A 120 30.61 -16.61 -26.28
CA ALA A 120 30.19 -15.50 -25.43
C ALA A 120 30.25 -14.19 -26.21
N TRP A 121 29.34 -13.26 -25.92
CA TRP A 121 29.29 -11.99 -26.63
C TRP A 121 30.28 -10.98 -26.02
N ARG A 122 30.89 -10.17 -26.88
CA ARG A 122 31.66 -8.98 -26.47
C ARG A 122 30.72 -7.87 -26.02
N ASN A 123 29.46 -7.86 -26.42
CA ASN A 123 28.45 -7.03 -25.80
C ASN A 123 27.16 -7.83 -25.69
N GLY A 124 26.75 -8.16 -24.47
CA GLY A 124 25.58 -8.96 -24.20
C GLY A 124 24.25 -8.25 -24.51
N PHE A 125 24.23 -6.91 -24.50
CA PHE A 125 23.04 -6.12 -24.81
C PHE A 125 22.74 -6.11 -26.31
N THR A 126 23.77 -5.92 -27.15
CA THR A 126 23.64 -5.99 -28.61
C THR A 126 23.74 -7.43 -29.14
N GLN A 127 24.24 -8.36 -28.34
CA GLN A 127 24.50 -9.77 -28.70
C GLN A 127 25.49 -9.92 -29.86
N GLU A 128 26.47 -9.02 -29.94
CA GLU A 128 27.48 -8.99 -31.01
C GLU A 128 28.88 -9.38 -30.54
N GLY A 129 29.73 -9.75 -31.52
CA GLY A 129 31.13 -10.13 -31.34
C GLY A 129 31.28 -11.39 -30.48
N ARG A 130 31.35 -12.59 -31.09
CA ARG A 130 31.46 -13.85 -30.32
C ARG A 130 32.92 -14.21 -30.02
N VAL A 131 33.19 -14.69 -28.82
CA VAL A 131 34.50 -15.19 -28.36
C VAL A 131 34.32 -16.57 -27.73
N ASN A 132 35.20 -17.50 -28.10
CA ASN A 132 35.26 -18.81 -27.44
C ASN A 132 36.16 -18.71 -26.20
N LEU A 133 35.55 -18.60 -25.02
CA LEU A 133 36.28 -18.39 -23.77
C LEU A 133 37.07 -19.62 -23.32
N SER A 134 36.84 -20.80 -23.92
CA SER A 134 37.61 -22.01 -23.59
C SER A 134 38.98 -22.06 -24.25
N ARG A 135 39.27 -21.18 -25.23
CA ARG A 135 40.54 -21.20 -25.96
C ARG A 135 41.05 -19.82 -26.40
N ASP A 136 40.13 -18.90 -26.68
CA ASP A 136 40.43 -17.63 -27.36
C ASP A 136 40.24 -16.41 -26.42
N TYR A 137 40.13 -16.63 -25.09
CA TYR A 137 40.00 -15.54 -24.11
C TYR A 137 41.29 -14.75 -24.00
N ARG A 138 41.15 -13.43 -23.83
CA ARG A 138 42.23 -12.48 -23.54
C ARG A 138 41.72 -11.49 -22.50
N PRO A 139 42.48 -11.21 -21.42
CA PRO A 139 42.10 -10.19 -20.45
C PRO A 139 41.89 -8.83 -21.13
N THR A 140 40.65 -8.33 -21.09
CA THR A 140 40.26 -7.05 -21.69
C THR A 140 40.90 -5.89 -20.93
N VAL A 141 41.46 -4.91 -21.64
CA VAL A 141 41.89 -3.63 -21.10
C VAL A 141 40.84 -2.56 -21.40
N GLN A 142 40.40 -2.51 -22.65
CA GLN A 142 39.36 -1.59 -23.11
C GLN A 142 38.57 -2.22 -24.24
N TYR A 143 37.26 -1.97 -24.27
CA TYR A 143 36.38 -2.31 -25.39
C TYR A 143 35.66 -1.05 -25.87
N GLN A 144 35.94 -0.62 -27.11
CA GLN A 144 35.26 0.49 -27.77
C GLN A 144 34.35 -0.06 -28.87
N GLY A 145 33.04 0.11 -28.75
CA GLY A 145 32.09 -0.32 -29.78
C GLY A 145 30.65 0.10 -29.48
N GLY A 146 30.03 0.80 -30.45
CA GLY A 146 28.57 0.94 -30.54
C GLY A 146 27.93 -0.31 -31.16
N SER A 147 26.88 -0.17 -31.98
CA SER A 147 26.12 -1.26 -32.64
C SER A 147 26.90 -2.03 -33.73
N GLY A 148 28.16 -2.43 -33.46
CA GLY A 148 29.02 -3.24 -34.31
C GLY A 148 30.01 -4.07 -33.48
N ALA A 149 30.82 -4.91 -34.14
CA ALA A 149 31.75 -5.86 -33.46
C ALA A 149 32.77 -5.22 -32.50
N GLY A 150 32.97 -3.89 -32.56
CA GLY A 150 33.85 -3.11 -31.69
C GLY A 150 35.34 -3.46 -31.82
N THR A 151 36.19 -2.64 -31.22
CA THR A 151 37.62 -2.89 -31.07
C THR A 151 37.93 -3.17 -29.60
N GLU A 152 38.45 -4.37 -29.33
CA GLU A 152 38.90 -4.77 -27.99
C GLU A 152 40.43 -4.77 -27.91
N SER A 153 40.98 -4.05 -26.94
CA SER A 153 42.38 -4.15 -26.56
C SER A 153 42.53 -5.10 -25.37
N SER A 154 43.59 -5.90 -25.40
CA SER A 154 43.88 -6.91 -24.37
C SER A 154 45.35 -6.89 -23.95
N ILE A 155 45.61 -7.43 -22.77
CA ILE A 155 46.98 -7.59 -22.23
C ILE A 155 47.79 -8.56 -23.10
N ASP A 156 47.17 -9.64 -23.54
CA ASP A 156 47.83 -10.73 -24.25
C ASP A 156 47.65 -10.65 -25.78
N ARG A 157 48.70 -11.08 -26.50
CA ARG A 157 48.70 -11.17 -27.98
C ARG A 157 48.06 -12.46 -28.50
N TYR A 158 48.03 -13.51 -27.68
CA TYR A 158 47.51 -14.84 -28.01
C TYR A 158 46.33 -15.19 -27.11
N GLY A 159 45.37 -15.99 -27.61
CA GLY A 159 44.23 -16.46 -26.81
C GLY A 159 44.63 -17.60 -25.87
N ALA A 160 43.95 -17.68 -24.73
CA ALA A 160 44.08 -18.76 -23.76
C ALA A 160 42.69 -19.21 -23.25
N PRO A 161 42.57 -20.36 -22.57
CA PRO A 161 41.39 -20.68 -21.76
C PRO A 161 41.16 -19.62 -20.68
N ALA A 162 39.90 -19.24 -20.43
CA ALA A 162 39.53 -18.22 -19.46
C ALA A 162 40.11 -18.48 -18.07
N PHE A 163 40.62 -17.42 -17.43
CA PHE A 163 41.30 -17.48 -16.14
C PHE A 163 41.13 -16.20 -15.33
N TYR A 164 41.42 -16.31 -14.04
CA TYR A 164 41.63 -15.18 -13.13
C TYR A 164 42.81 -15.48 -12.20
N TYR A 165 43.35 -14.45 -11.56
CA TYR A 165 44.37 -14.58 -10.53
C TYR A 165 43.78 -14.40 -9.14
N GLN A 166 44.09 -15.31 -8.22
CA GLN A 166 43.66 -15.26 -6.83
C GLN A 166 44.80 -14.77 -5.93
N TYR A 167 44.52 -13.77 -5.08
CA TYR A 167 45.47 -13.26 -4.10
C TYR A 167 45.52 -14.16 -2.85
N SER A 168 46.73 -14.45 -2.34
CA SER A 168 46.96 -15.43 -1.27
C SER A 168 47.16 -14.84 0.15
N GLY A 169 47.34 -13.52 0.30
CA GLY A 169 47.24 -12.80 1.59
C GLY A 169 48.29 -13.10 2.68
N GLY A 170 49.47 -13.66 2.37
CA GLY A 170 50.49 -14.07 3.36
C GLY A 170 51.49 -12.99 3.83
N ARG A 171 52.35 -13.34 4.80
CA ARG A 171 53.42 -12.46 5.33
C ARG A 171 54.43 -12.13 4.22
N GLY A 172 54.60 -10.84 3.91
CA GLY A 172 55.44 -10.35 2.80
C GLY A 172 54.71 -10.17 1.47
N CYS A 173 53.40 -10.46 1.42
CA CYS A 173 52.57 -10.20 0.25
C CYS A 173 51.93 -8.82 0.30
N SER A 174 52.02 -8.10 -0.82
CA SER A 174 51.24 -6.90 -1.10
C SER A 174 50.41 -7.11 -2.36
N LEU A 175 49.38 -6.28 -2.59
CA LEU A 175 48.56 -6.35 -3.81
C LEU A 175 49.36 -6.07 -5.10
N THR A 176 50.57 -5.52 -4.99
CA THR A 176 51.48 -5.25 -6.12
C THR A 176 52.60 -6.29 -6.27
N THR A 177 52.60 -7.35 -5.46
CA THR A 177 53.62 -8.40 -5.49
C THR A 177 53.15 -9.58 -6.36
N SER A 178 53.66 -9.69 -7.59
CA SER A 178 53.24 -10.72 -8.57
C SER A 178 53.34 -12.17 -8.07
N SER A 179 54.33 -12.51 -7.24
CA SER A 179 54.50 -13.86 -6.68
C SER A 179 53.41 -14.26 -5.67
N CYS A 180 52.55 -13.33 -5.26
CA CYS A 180 51.46 -13.59 -4.31
C CYS A 180 50.12 -13.95 -4.98
N TYR A 181 50.13 -14.09 -6.31
CA TYR A 181 48.95 -14.38 -7.12
C TYR A 181 49.08 -15.74 -7.79
N THR A 182 48.03 -16.55 -7.69
CA THR A 182 47.94 -17.87 -8.33
C THR A 182 46.95 -17.82 -9.48
N ARG A 183 47.35 -18.30 -10.66
CA ARG A 183 46.44 -18.40 -11.82
C ARG A 183 45.45 -19.55 -11.61
N VAL A 184 44.17 -19.27 -11.76
CA VAL A 184 43.07 -20.24 -11.69
C VAL A 184 42.34 -20.25 -13.02
N GLU A 185 42.27 -21.42 -13.67
CA GLU A 185 41.48 -21.60 -14.89
C GLU A 185 39.99 -21.80 -14.56
N ILE A 186 39.12 -21.25 -15.39
CA ILE A 186 37.67 -21.38 -15.23
C ILE A 186 37.24 -22.78 -15.63
N SER A 187 36.69 -23.53 -14.68
CA SER A 187 36.31 -24.94 -14.87
C SER A 187 34.95 -25.25 -14.23
N GLY A 188 34.25 -26.23 -14.80
CA GLY A 188 32.90 -26.59 -14.36
C GLY A 188 31.79 -25.70 -14.92
N ALA A 189 30.63 -26.30 -15.20
CA ALA A 189 29.55 -25.65 -15.95
C ALA A 189 29.01 -24.37 -15.28
N ALA A 190 28.90 -24.36 -13.95
CA ALA A 190 28.42 -23.19 -13.21
C ALA A 190 29.40 -22.00 -13.28
N GLN A 191 30.69 -22.25 -13.08
CA GLN A 191 31.72 -21.21 -13.13
C GLN A 191 31.92 -20.69 -14.57
N GLN A 192 31.90 -21.59 -15.55
CA GLN A 192 31.95 -21.24 -16.98
C GLN A 192 30.78 -20.32 -17.35
N GLN A 193 29.58 -20.64 -16.89
CA GLN A 193 28.43 -19.79 -17.15
C GLN A 193 28.56 -18.42 -16.48
N ASN A 194 28.96 -18.40 -15.21
CA ASN A 194 29.11 -17.17 -14.45
C ASN A 194 30.16 -16.24 -15.08
N PHE A 195 31.26 -16.80 -15.55
CA PHE A 195 32.29 -16.07 -16.30
C PHE A 195 31.76 -15.56 -17.65
N ALA A 196 30.97 -16.35 -18.38
CA ALA A 196 30.35 -15.91 -19.63
C ALA A 196 29.36 -14.74 -19.41
N ASN A 197 28.62 -14.76 -18.30
CA ASN A 197 27.73 -13.66 -17.89
C ASN A 197 28.54 -12.40 -17.59
N TRP A 198 29.56 -12.49 -16.71
CA TRP A 198 30.47 -11.38 -16.41
C TRP A 198 31.09 -10.79 -17.68
N TYR A 199 31.65 -11.66 -18.53
CA TYR A 199 32.30 -11.25 -19.76
C TYR A 199 31.34 -10.46 -20.65
N SER A 200 30.11 -10.96 -20.84
CA SER A 200 29.16 -10.36 -21.78
C SER A 200 28.49 -9.10 -21.24
N PHE A 201 28.28 -8.98 -19.93
CA PHE A 201 27.42 -7.95 -19.33
C PHE A 201 28.07 -7.06 -18.28
N TYR A 202 29.30 -7.33 -17.81
CA TYR A 202 29.88 -6.62 -16.67
C TYR A 202 31.35 -6.24 -16.82
N ARG A 203 32.07 -6.80 -17.79
CA ARG A 203 33.54 -6.70 -17.83
C ARG A 203 34.10 -5.28 -18.02
N THR A 204 33.33 -4.35 -18.57
CA THR A 204 33.71 -2.94 -18.69
C THR A 204 32.85 -2.07 -17.80
N ARG A 205 33.33 -0.88 -17.45
CA ARG A 205 32.58 0.10 -16.65
C ARG A 205 31.21 0.38 -17.27
N ALA A 206 31.13 0.57 -18.59
CA ALA A 206 29.88 0.76 -19.31
C ALA A 206 28.92 -0.43 -19.18
N LEU A 207 29.40 -1.66 -19.44
CA LEU A 207 28.56 -2.85 -19.37
C LEU A 207 28.04 -3.08 -17.93
N ALA A 208 28.91 -2.95 -16.93
CA ALA A 208 28.51 -3.03 -15.52
C ALA A 208 27.46 -1.97 -15.17
N THR A 209 27.65 -0.73 -15.62
CA THR A 209 26.70 0.38 -15.45
C THR A 209 25.34 0.07 -16.06
N GLN A 210 25.33 -0.34 -17.34
CA GLN A 210 24.12 -0.70 -18.06
C GLN A 210 23.39 -1.83 -17.34
N THR A 211 24.11 -2.86 -16.89
CA THR A 211 23.50 -3.99 -16.21
C THR A 211 22.97 -3.63 -14.83
N ALA A 212 23.71 -2.83 -14.05
CA ALA A 212 23.25 -2.42 -12.74
C ALA A 212 22.04 -1.51 -12.80
N ALA A 213 22.05 -0.51 -13.68
CA ALA A 213 20.88 0.33 -13.94
C ALA A 213 19.70 -0.51 -14.46
N ASN A 214 19.94 -1.48 -15.34
CA ASN A 214 18.88 -2.35 -15.84
C ASN A 214 18.22 -3.15 -14.70
N LEU A 215 19.05 -3.78 -13.86
CA LEU A 215 18.61 -4.61 -12.75
C LEU A 215 17.94 -3.81 -11.62
N ALA A 216 18.26 -2.53 -11.45
CA ALA A 216 17.63 -1.68 -10.44
C ALA A 216 16.35 -1.01 -10.96
N PHE A 217 16.34 -0.49 -12.18
CA PHE A 217 15.20 0.24 -12.70
C PHE A 217 14.05 -0.70 -13.12
N TYR A 218 14.30 -1.98 -13.44
CA TYR A 218 13.18 -2.86 -13.84
C TYR A 218 12.21 -3.14 -12.69
N SER A 219 12.65 -3.03 -11.43
CA SER A 219 11.79 -3.23 -10.26
C SER A 219 11.03 -1.96 -9.85
N LEU A 220 11.25 -0.83 -10.53
CA LEU A 220 10.53 0.40 -10.21
C LEU A 220 9.03 0.26 -10.48
N PRO A 221 8.20 0.81 -9.58
CA PRO A 221 6.77 0.82 -9.78
C PRO A 221 6.41 1.79 -10.91
N GLU A 222 5.24 1.55 -11.49
CA GLU A 222 4.73 2.29 -12.64
C GLU A 222 4.43 3.77 -12.34
N ASN A 223 4.21 4.12 -11.07
CA ASN A 223 3.94 5.48 -10.63
C ASN A 223 5.21 6.35 -10.47
N ALA A 224 6.42 5.84 -10.71
CA ALA A 224 7.64 6.64 -10.66
C ALA A 224 7.79 7.52 -11.91
N ARG A 225 8.34 8.74 -11.79
CA ARG A 225 8.57 9.62 -12.96
C ARG A 225 10.03 9.73 -13.29
N ILE A 226 10.38 9.50 -14.55
CA ILE A 226 11.77 9.46 -14.99
C ILE A 226 12.02 10.24 -16.26
N SER A 227 13.16 10.94 -16.27
CA SER A 227 13.85 11.41 -17.46
C SER A 227 15.33 11.07 -17.31
N TRP A 228 16.03 10.96 -18.43
CA TRP A 228 17.43 10.54 -18.45
C TRP A 228 18.28 11.39 -19.38
N GLN A 229 19.59 11.43 -19.14
CA GLN A 229 20.57 12.09 -20.01
C GLN A 229 21.92 11.38 -19.96
N LEU A 230 22.79 11.77 -20.88
CA LEU A 230 24.21 11.44 -20.86
C LEU A 230 25.03 12.67 -20.43
N LEU A 231 26.33 12.50 -20.14
CA LEU A 231 27.19 13.62 -19.77
C LEU A 231 27.46 14.55 -20.95
N ASN A 232 27.80 13.99 -22.10
CA ASN A 232 28.14 14.76 -23.28
C ASN A 232 26.87 15.37 -23.93
N SER A 233 26.88 16.70 -24.11
CA SER A 233 25.68 17.48 -24.48
C SER A 233 25.18 17.26 -25.92
N SER A 234 26.00 16.68 -26.80
CA SER A 234 25.64 16.43 -28.20
C SER A 234 24.92 15.08 -28.43
N SER A 235 24.91 14.19 -27.44
CA SER A 235 24.36 12.83 -27.57
C SER A 235 22.94 12.73 -27.04
N CYS A 236 22.71 13.09 -25.77
CA CYS A 236 21.38 13.04 -25.16
C CYS A 236 21.16 14.01 -23.99
N LEU A 237 20.21 14.93 -24.12
CA LEU A 237 19.87 15.97 -23.14
C LEU A 237 18.61 15.64 -22.34
N ILE A 238 18.61 15.94 -21.04
CA ILE A 238 17.52 15.67 -20.10
C ILE A 238 16.19 16.30 -20.58
N GLY A 239 15.13 15.50 -20.61
CA GLY A 239 13.79 15.94 -20.97
C GLY A 239 13.65 16.58 -22.35
N SER A 240 14.55 16.28 -23.29
CA SER A 240 14.54 16.89 -24.63
C SER A 240 13.48 16.33 -25.56
N GLY A 241 13.08 15.07 -25.37
CA GLY A 241 12.17 14.37 -26.27
C GLY A 241 12.80 13.98 -27.61
N SER A 242 14.13 14.10 -27.74
CA SER A 242 14.85 13.76 -28.97
C SER A 242 14.74 12.26 -29.28
N SER A 243 14.66 11.90 -30.56
CA SER A 243 14.74 10.50 -31.01
C SER A 243 16.09 9.86 -30.65
N ASN A 244 17.17 10.64 -30.62
CA ASN A 244 18.50 10.17 -30.20
C ASN A 244 18.55 9.83 -28.69
N CYS A 245 17.59 10.35 -27.93
CA CYS A 245 17.37 10.03 -26.52
C CYS A 245 16.23 9.03 -26.30
N TYR A 246 15.68 8.42 -27.35
CA TYR A 246 14.50 7.56 -27.24
C TYR A 246 13.29 8.28 -26.63
N ASN A 247 13.07 9.55 -26.97
CA ASN A 247 11.93 10.35 -26.50
C ASN A 247 11.86 10.48 -24.95
N ASN A 248 12.97 10.90 -24.35
CA ASN A 248 13.20 10.96 -22.90
C ASN A 248 12.47 12.09 -22.14
N TYR A 249 11.30 12.55 -22.60
CA TYR A 249 10.52 13.51 -21.81
C TYR A 249 10.29 12.96 -20.39
N LEU A 250 10.16 13.83 -19.40
CA LEU A 250 9.77 13.38 -18.07
C LEU A 250 8.33 12.85 -18.10
N ARG A 251 8.15 11.56 -17.78
CA ARG A 251 6.86 10.85 -17.77
C ARG A 251 6.83 9.79 -16.67
N ASP A 252 5.63 9.31 -16.38
CA ASP A 252 5.42 8.11 -15.57
C ASP A 252 6.11 6.91 -16.24
N PHE A 253 6.73 6.04 -15.44
CA PHE A 253 7.58 4.94 -15.90
C PHE A 253 6.77 3.71 -16.31
N THR A 254 5.83 3.93 -17.23
CA THR A 254 4.87 2.94 -17.73
C THR A 254 4.96 2.77 -19.24
N GLY A 255 4.35 1.70 -19.74
CA GLY A 255 4.09 1.47 -21.17
C GLY A 255 5.31 1.73 -22.06
N GLN A 256 5.11 2.50 -23.13
CA GLN A 256 6.16 2.78 -24.09
C GLN A 256 7.33 3.59 -23.50
N HIS A 257 7.09 4.44 -22.50
CA HIS A 257 8.15 5.25 -21.88
C HIS A 257 9.15 4.37 -21.13
N ARG A 258 8.65 3.35 -20.42
CA ARG A 258 9.48 2.33 -19.78
C ARG A 258 10.33 1.59 -20.80
N VAL A 259 9.72 1.13 -21.90
CA VAL A 259 10.43 0.44 -22.99
C VAL A 259 11.52 1.34 -23.60
N ASN A 260 11.23 2.63 -23.78
CA ASN A 260 12.19 3.60 -24.31
C ASN A 260 13.44 3.75 -23.43
N PHE A 261 13.27 3.79 -22.11
CA PHE A 261 14.41 3.85 -21.18
C PHE A 261 15.30 2.62 -21.28
N PHE A 262 14.73 1.42 -21.33
CA PHE A 262 15.51 0.18 -21.48
C PHE A 262 16.20 0.11 -22.85
N ASN A 263 15.51 0.48 -23.92
CA ASN A 263 16.13 0.58 -25.25
C ASN A 263 17.28 1.59 -25.29
N TRP A 264 17.13 2.73 -24.62
CA TRP A 264 18.22 3.71 -24.47
C TRP A 264 19.41 3.12 -23.71
N LEU A 265 19.14 2.47 -22.59
CA LEU A 265 20.16 1.85 -21.75
C LEU A 265 20.93 0.75 -22.48
N GLU A 266 20.28 0.00 -23.37
CA GLU A 266 20.91 -1.04 -24.19
C GLU A 266 21.89 -0.50 -25.24
N ASN A 267 21.71 0.75 -25.67
CA ASN A 267 22.40 1.35 -26.82
C ASN A 267 23.33 2.52 -26.41
N LEU A 268 23.82 2.53 -25.18
CA LEU A 268 24.78 3.55 -24.75
C LEU A 268 26.09 3.44 -25.56
N SER A 269 26.52 4.57 -26.11
CA SER A 269 27.82 4.71 -26.77
C SER A 269 28.74 5.52 -25.87
N VAL A 270 29.98 5.07 -25.74
CA VAL A 270 30.99 5.73 -24.90
C VAL A 270 32.02 6.45 -25.76
N GLY A 271 32.31 7.71 -25.45
CA GLY A 271 33.26 8.58 -26.14
C GLY A 271 33.19 10.04 -25.67
N GLY A 272 34.25 10.80 -25.91
CA GLY A 272 34.32 12.21 -25.48
C GLY A 272 34.82 12.39 -24.04
N GLY A 273 34.62 13.59 -23.51
CA GLY A 273 35.08 13.99 -22.17
C GLY A 273 34.05 13.70 -21.08
N THR A 274 34.31 14.21 -19.86
CA THR A 274 33.48 13.98 -18.66
C THR A 274 32.99 15.31 -18.06
N PRO A 275 32.10 16.05 -18.74
CA PRO A 275 31.62 17.37 -18.31
C PRO A 275 30.52 17.24 -17.22
N LEU A 276 30.86 16.69 -16.06
CA LEU A 276 29.90 16.39 -14.98
C LEU A 276 29.16 17.63 -14.48
N ARG A 277 29.87 18.76 -14.31
CA ARG A 277 29.27 19.98 -13.75
C ARG A 277 28.22 20.54 -14.71
N GLN A 278 28.50 20.50 -16.01
CA GLN A 278 27.53 20.89 -17.03
C GLN A 278 26.33 19.93 -17.08
N ALA A 279 26.52 18.62 -16.87
CA ALA A 279 25.41 17.66 -16.85
C ALA A 279 24.49 17.87 -15.65
N MET A 280 25.05 18.12 -14.46
CA MET A 280 24.29 18.50 -13.26
C MET A 280 23.56 19.83 -13.46
N THR A 281 24.22 20.83 -14.07
CA THR A 281 23.59 22.11 -14.43
C THR A 281 22.35 21.90 -15.28
N ARG A 282 22.39 21.01 -16.28
CA ARG A 282 21.20 20.69 -17.09
C ARG A 282 20.06 20.08 -16.28
N ALA A 283 20.38 19.22 -15.31
CA ALA A 283 19.37 18.62 -14.43
C ALA A 283 18.72 19.67 -13.53
N GLY A 284 19.52 20.56 -12.93
CA GLY A 284 19.02 21.67 -12.11
C GLY A 284 18.18 22.67 -12.90
N GLU A 285 18.66 23.11 -14.07
CA GLU A 285 17.90 24.03 -14.95
C GLU A 285 16.62 23.38 -15.52
N PHE A 286 16.57 22.05 -15.64
CA PHE A 286 15.35 21.36 -16.05
C PHE A 286 14.20 21.54 -15.05
N LEU A 287 14.51 21.71 -13.75
CA LEU A 287 13.50 21.96 -12.73
C LEU A 287 12.74 23.27 -12.94
N LYS A 288 13.35 24.24 -13.61
CA LYS A 288 12.72 25.55 -13.87
C LYS A 288 11.72 25.52 -15.04
N LYS A 289 11.62 24.41 -15.78
CA LYS A 289 10.74 24.33 -16.96
C LYS A 289 9.26 24.29 -16.58
N THR A 290 8.43 24.93 -17.39
CA THR A 290 6.96 24.96 -17.26
C THR A 290 6.28 24.17 -18.39
N GLY A 291 4.95 24.03 -18.30
CA GLY A 291 4.13 23.38 -19.33
C GLY A 291 4.00 21.86 -19.15
N VAL A 292 3.36 21.17 -20.10
CA VAL A 292 3.02 19.73 -19.96
C VAL A 292 4.24 18.82 -19.78
N ASN A 293 5.42 19.25 -20.21
CA ASN A 293 6.67 18.51 -20.05
C ASN A 293 7.51 18.96 -18.85
N GLY A 294 7.00 19.90 -18.06
CA GLY A 294 7.66 20.41 -16.86
C GLY A 294 7.69 19.40 -15.72
N PRO A 295 8.62 19.56 -14.76
CA PRO A 295 8.73 18.68 -13.60
C PRO A 295 7.51 18.73 -12.69
N TYR A 296 6.79 19.85 -12.64
CA TYR A 296 5.70 20.08 -11.69
C TYR A 296 4.31 19.95 -12.31
N ALA A 297 4.19 19.60 -13.59
CA ALA A 297 2.91 19.42 -14.28
C ALA A 297 1.99 18.36 -13.63
N TYR A 298 0.67 18.62 -13.63
CA TYR A 298 -0.37 17.69 -13.14
C TYR A 298 -0.23 16.28 -13.74
N ARG A 299 -0.33 16.19 -15.07
CA ARG A 299 -0.15 14.96 -15.86
C ARG A 299 0.91 15.18 -16.94
N PRO A 300 2.09 14.58 -16.77
CA PRO A 300 3.20 14.79 -17.69
C PRO A 300 2.83 14.41 -19.12
N GLY A 301 3.06 15.32 -20.06
CA GLY A 301 2.77 15.18 -21.48
C GLY A 301 1.34 15.52 -21.88
N THR A 302 0.40 15.72 -20.95
CA THR A 302 -1.02 15.93 -21.28
C THR A 302 -1.67 17.13 -20.61
N GLN A 303 -1.34 17.42 -19.34
CA GLN A 303 -1.98 18.50 -18.59
C GLN A 303 -1.00 19.17 -17.63
N THR A 304 -0.94 20.50 -17.70
CA THR A 304 -0.06 21.31 -16.85
C THR A 304 -0.68 21.61 -15.49
N SER A 305 -1.90 22.14 -15.44
CA SER A 305 -2.52 22.68 -14.22
C SER A 305 -3.51 21.68 -13.57
N PRO A 306 -3.56 21.59 -12.23
CA PRO A 306 -2.70 22.30 -11.26
C PRO A 306 -1.26 21.77 -11.28
N GLU A 307 -0.28 22.66 -11.13
CA GLU A 307 1.10 22.21 -10.90
C GLU A 307 1.25 21.79 -9.43
N TYR A 308 1.95 20.70 -9.19
CA TYR A 308 2.12 20.14 -7.84
C TYR A 308 3.42 20.63 -7.20
N SER A 309 3.30 21.69 -6.40
CA SER A 309 4.39 22.34 -5.65
C SER A 309 5.17 21.42 -4.71
N CYS A 310 4.53 20.42 -4.12
CA CYS A 310 5.15 19.52 -3.14
C CYS A 310 6.04 18.43 -3.76
N ARG A 311 6.21 18.41 -5.08
CA ARG A 311 6.90 17.32 -5.78
C ARG A 311 8.42 17.38 -5.58
N GLY A 312 8.96 16.38 -4.88
CA GLY A 312 10.41 16.19 -4.75
C GLY A 312 11.10 15.92 -6.09
N SER A 313 12.35 16.39 -6.23
CA SER A 313 13.17 16.17 -7.42
C SER A 313 14.56 15.66 -7.07
N TYR A 314 14.91 14.51 -7.63
CA TYR A 314 16.12 13.76 -7.32
C TYR A 314 16.96 13.56 -8.58
N HIS A 315 18.26 13.83 -8.45
CA HIS A 315 19.23 13.62 -9.51
C HIS A 315 20.12 12.43 -9.17
N ILE A 316 20.14 11.41 -10.03
CA ILE A 316 21.00 10.24 -9.88
C ILE A 316 22.14 10.41 -10.87
N LEU A 317 23.33 10.72 -10.35
CA LEU A 317 24.53 10.95 -11.12
C LEU A 317 25.50 9.78 -10.97
N MET A 318 25.72 9.04 -12.05
CA MET A 318 26.71 7.98 -12.08
C MET A 318 27.92 8.39 -12.91
N THR A 319 29.12 8.11 -12.40
CA THR A 319 30.40 8.39 -13.07
C THR A 319 31.53 7.52 -12.52
N ASP A 320 32.69 7.58 -13.17
CA ASP A 320 33.91 6.92 -12.75
C ASP A 320 34.86 7.79 -11.91
N GLY A 321 34.41 8.97 -11.47
CA GLY A 321 35.08 9.75 -10.43
C GLY A 321 35.81 11.01 -10.88
N LEU A 322 36.02 11.19 -12.19
CA LEU A 322 36.76 12.34 -12.72
C LEU A 322 35.84 13.28 -13.50
N TRP A 323 36.07 14.58 -13.38
CA TRP A 323 35.49 15.59 -14.26
C TRP A 323 36.55 16.51 -14.87
N ASN A 324 36.25 17.04 -16.05
CA ASN A 324 37.11 17.90 -16.84
C ASN A 324 36.49 19.29 -17.10
N ASN A 325 37.24 20.16 -17.78
CA ASN A 325 36.85 21.55 -17.95
C ASN A 325 35.58 21.65 -18.78
N ASP A 326 34.60 22.37 -18.24
CA ASP A 326 33.33 22.70 -18.90
C ASP A 326 32.93 24.15 -18.56
N SER A 327 31.81 24.60 -19.13
CA SER A 327 31.32 25.97 -18.99
C SER A 327 30.51 26.24 -17.72
N ALA A 328 30.33 25.25 -16.84
CA ALA A 328 29.45 25.39 -15.68
C ALA A 328 30.09 26.33 -14.63
N SER A 329 29.33 27.35 -14.20
CA SER A 329 29.81 28.32 -13.22
C SER A 329 28.69 28.79 -12.28
N VAL A 330 28.91 28.62 -10.98
CA VAL A 330 28.02 29.07 -9.89
C VAL A 330 28.80 29.79 -8.77
N GLY A 331 30.10 30.01 -8.95
CA GLY A 331 31.00 30.50 -7.92
C GLY A 331 31.31 29.44 -6.86
N ASN A 332 31.78 29.88 -5.69
CA ASN A 332 31.86 29.05 -4.48
C ASN A 332 30.54 29.19 -3.72
N ALA A 333 29.53 28.43 -4.12
CA ALA A 333 28.17 28.56 -3.61
C ALA A 333 28.05 28.08 -2.16
N ASP A 334 28.85 27.08 -1.76
CA ASP A 334 28.80 26.50 -0.41
C ASP A 334 29.62 27.30 0.63
N SER A 335 30.40 28.29 0.21
CA SER A 335 31.14 29.19 1.12
C SER A 335 30.69 30.65 1.02
N THR A 336 29.67 30.94 0.20
CA THR A 336 29.08 32.26 0.07
C THR A 336 27.81 32.38 0.92
N SER A 337 27.74 33.41 1.77
CA SER A 337 26.54 33.70 2.56
C SER A 337 25.34 34.06 1.66
N ARG A 338 24.16 33.49 1.97
CA ARG A 338 22.92 33.76 1.23
C ARG A 338 21.68 33.58 2.09
N SER A 339 20.58 34.23 1.70
CA SER A 339 19.25 33.90 2.21
C SER A 339 18.70 32.69 1.47
N LEU A 340 18.08 31.78 2.22
CA LEU A 340 17.33 30.64 1.70
C LEU A 340 15.84 31.02 1.51
N PRO A 341 15.10 30.27 0.68
CA PRO A 341 13.68 30.56 0.40
C PRO A 341 12.77 30.54 1.65
N ASP A 342 13.09 29.73 2.66
CA ASP A 342 12.39 29.68 3.95
C ASP A 342 12.72 30.88 4.89
N GLY A 343 13.52 31.84 4.43
CA GLY A 343 13.94 33.01 5.18
C GLY A 343 15.14 32.78 6.12
N LYS A 344 15.68 31.56 6.21
CA LYS A 344 16.92 31.34 6.98
C LYS A 344 18.14 31.84 6.23
N SER A 345 19.14 32.29 6.99
CA SER A 345 20.43 32.71 6.43
C SER A 345 21.45 31.57 6.51
N TYR A 346 22.08 31.28 5.37
CA TYR A 346 23.26 30.43 5.32
C TYR A 346 24.53 31.27 5.50
N SER A 347 25.45 30.77 6.32
CA SER A 347 26.83 31.24 6.44
C SER A 347 27.78 30.07 6.30
N SER A 348 28.95 30.29 5.69
CA SER A 348 29.97 29.26 5.47
C SER A 348 30.24 28.42 6.73
N GLN A 349 29.95 27.13 6.68
CA GLN A 349 30.04 26.22 7.82
C GLN A 349 30.36 24.79 7.41
N THR A 350 30.86 23.99 8.35
CA THR A 350 31.09 22.55 8.15
C THR A 350 29.77 21.78 8.25
N PRO A 351 29.62 20.65 7.56
CA PRO A 351 30.57 20.05 6.61
C PRO A 351 30.44 20.60 5.17
N TYR A 352 29.71 21.67 4.93
CA TYR A 352 29.36 22.12 3.57
C TYR A 352 30.45 22.92 2.85
N ARG A 353 31.21 23.75 3.56
CA ARG A 353 32.18 24.67 2.93
C ARG A 353 33.43 23.95 2.40
N ASP A 354 33.98 24.41 1.28
CA ASP A 354 35.36 24.16 0.86
C ASP A 354 36.10 25.44 0.41
N ALA A 355 37.33 25.29 -0.10
CA ALA A 355 38.11 26.42 -0.64
C ALA A 355 38.12 26.48 -2.19
N ALA A 356 37.51 25.52 -2.87
CA ALA A 356 37.46 25.46 -4.32
C ALA A 356 36.29 26.31 -4.85
N SER A 357 36.12 26.42 -6.16
CA SER A 357 35.02 27.19 -6.74
C SER A 357 34.58 26.56 -8.04
N ASN A 358 33.28 26.64 -8.32
CA ASN A 358 32.65 25.97 -9.45
C ASN A 358 32.91 24.46 -9.42
N THR A 359 32.81 23.81 -8.26
CA THR A 359 32.91 22.35 -8.10
C THR A 359 31.55 21.66 -8.31
N LEU A 360 31.49 20.34 -8.25
CA LEU A 360 30.21 19.62 -8.17
C LEU A 360 29.48 19.92 -6.86
N ALA A 361 30.23 20.04 -5.75
CA ALA A 361 29.69 20.43 -4.46
C ALA A 361 29.02 21.81 -4.48
N ASP A 362 29.62 22.78 -5.18
CA ASP A 362 29.03 24.10 -5.38
C ASP A 362 27.72 24.03 -6.18
N GLN A 363 27.71 23.26 -7.27
CA GLN A 363 26.52 23.08 -8.11
C GLN A 363 25.38 22.43 -7.33
N ALA A 364 25.69 21.36 -6.60
CA ALA A 364 24.74 20.64 -5.75
C ALA A 364 24.16 21.55 -4.66
N PHE A 365 25.00 22.34 -3.98
CA PHE A 365 24.52 23.31 -3.01
C PHE A 365 23.69 24.42 -3.65
N HIS A 366 24.07 24.90 -4.83
CA HIS A 366 23.34 25.94 -5.55
C HIS A 366 21.90 25.52 -5.88
N TYR A 367 21.70 24.33 -6.46
CA TYR A 367 20.37 23.82 -6.83
C TYR A 367 19.57 23.28 -5.63
N TRP A 368 20.22 22.98 -4.50
CA TRP A 368 19.51 22.78 -3.25
C TRP A 368 19.06 24.11 -2.63
N ALA A 369 19.92 25.14 -2.58
CA ALA A 369 19.67 26.40 -1.89
C ALA A 369 18.83 27.42 -2.68
N THR A 370 18.44 27.07 -3.91
CA THR A 370 17.70 27.95 -4.81
C THR A 370 16.36 27.33 -5.12
N ASP A 371 15.29 28.09 -4.91
CA ASP A 371 13.98 27.71 -5.40
C ASP A 371 13.94 27.72 -6.94
N ALA A 372 13.69 26.55 -7.52
CA ALA A 372 13.63 26.34 -8.95
C ALA A 372 12.33 26.87 -9.57
N ARG A 373 11.25 27.05 -8.81
CA ARG A 373 9.94 27.47 -9.30
C ARG A 373 9.27 28.49 -8.36
N PRO A 374 9.82 29.72 -8.26
CA PRO A 374 9.25 30.78 -7.42
C PRO A 374 7.88 31.29 -7.86
N ASP A 375 7.36 30.78 -8.99
CA ASP A 375 6.03 31.05 -9.50
C ASP A 375 4.95 30.08 -8.99
N ILE A 376 5.30 29.05 -8.21
CA ILE A 376 4.37 28.17 -7.49
C ILE A 376 4.70 28.16 -5.99
N ASP A 377 3.79 27.65 -5.16
CA ASP A 377 3.97 27.65 -3.70
C ASP A 377 5.09 26.69 -3.24
N ASP A 378 5.70 26.96 -2.09
CA ASP A 378 6.74 26.11 -1.48
C ASP A 378 6.13 25.07 -0.53
N ASN A 379 5.63 23.97 -1.11
CA ASN A 379 4.95 22.90 -0.37
C ASN A 379 5.73 21.58 -0.30
N ILE A 380 7.04 21.57 -0.58
CA ILE A 380 7.85 20.35 -0.41
C ILE A 380 7.91 20.01 1.08
N LYS A 381 7.68 18.75 1.44
CA LYS A 381 7.75 18.31 2.83
C LYS A 381 9.21 18.14 3.26
N PRO A 382 9.64 18.76 4.36
CA PRO A 382 10.96 18.50 4.94
C PRO A 382 11.14 17.02 5.27
N TYR A 383 12.33 16.48 5.02
CA TYR A 383 12.73 15.13 5.37
C TYR A 383 13.74 15.13 6.51
N ILE A 384 13.29 14.87 7.74
CA ILE A 384 14.10 14.95 8.97
C ILE A 384 14.18 13.58 9.67
N PRO A 385 14.93 12.60 9.12
CA PRO A 385 15.08 11.28 9.74
C PRO A 385 15.93 11.28 11.02
N TYR A 386 16.72 12.34 11.27
CA TYR A 386 17.51 12.52 12.49
C TYR A 386 17.05 13.78 13.23
N PRO A 387 15.87 13.75 13.89
CA PRO A 387 15.37 14.88 14.63
C PRO A 387 16.21 15.16 15.88
N ASP A 388 16.43 16.44 16.17
CA ASP A 388 17.09 16.95 17.37
C ASP A 388 16.30 18.16 17.89
N GLN A 389 15.21 17.85 18.59
CA GLN A 389 14.32 18.86 19.18
C GLN A 389 15.03 19.75 20.23
N ALA A 390 16.13 19.27 20.81
CA ALA A 390 16.91 20.04 21.77
C ALA A 390 17.79 21.09 21.07
N ASN A 391 18.17 20.87 19.81
CA ASN A 391 18.95 21.81 19.02
C ASN A 391 18.41 21.94 17.57
N PRO A 392 17.36 22.76 17.37
CA PRO A 392 16.74 22.95 16.05
C PRO A 392 17.69 23.49 14.97
N SER A 393 18.74 24.21 15.38
CA SER A 393 19.76 24.70 14.43
C SER A 393 20.67 23.57 13.96
N ALA A 394 21.08 22.67 14.87
CA ALA A 394 21.86 21.50 14.50
C ALA A 394 21.03 20.51 13.67
N GLU A 395 19.73 20.36 13.99
CA GLU A 395 18.79 19.55 13.20
C GLU A 395 18.72 20.03 11.75
N TYR A 396 18.51 21.33 11.55
CA TYR A 396 18.39 21.92 10.21
C TYR A 396 19.66 21.79 9.36
N TRP A 397 20.83 21.93 9.98
CA TRP A 397 22.11 21.88 9.27
C TRP A 397 22.76 20.49 9.26
N ASN A 398 22.15 19.48 9.86
CA ASN A 398 22.59 18.11 9.70
C ASN A 398 22.36 17.66 8.25
N PRO A 399 23.39 17.32 7.46
CA PRO A 399 23.21 16.97 6.04
C PRO A 399 22.43 15.67 5.82
N ARG A 400 22.19 14.89 6.88
CA ARG A 400 21.29 13.73 6.84
C ARG A 400 19.80 14.13 6.86
N ASN A 401 19.51 15.39 7.18
CA ASN A 401 18.20 16.00 7.16
C ASN A 401 18.11 16.95 5.95
N ASP A 402 16.94 17.00 5.33
CA ASP A 402 16.63 17.95 4.27
C ASP A 402 15.47 18.84 4.70
N PRO A 403 15.75 20.06 5.18
CA PRO A 403 14.72 20.93 5.71
C PRO A 403 14.00 21.76 4.63
N ALA A 404 14.39 21.63 3.37
CA ALA A 404 13.93 22.50 2.30
C ALA A 404 12.44 22.26 1.98
N THR A 405 11.65 23.35 1.99
CA THR A 405 10.23 23.35 1.61
C THR A 405 9.99 23.82 0.18
N TRP A 406 11.03 24.34 -0.47
CA TRP A 406 10.96 24.91 -1.81
C TRP A 406 11.33 23.91 -2.89
N GLN A 407 11.04 24.22 -4.16
CA GLN A 407 11.42 23.34 -5.26
C GLN A 407 12.94 23.29 -5.44
N HIS A 408 13.55 22.16 -5.11
CA HIS A 408 15.02 21.99 -5.12
C HIS A 408 15.45 20.64 -5.68
N MET A 409 16.77 20.47 -5.89
CA MET A 409 17.38 19.22 -6.37
C MET A 409 18.22 18.55 -5.28
N VAL A 410 17.90 17.29 -4.97
CA VAL A 410 18.73 16.41 -4.14
C VAL A 410 19.54 15.49 -5.05
N THR A 411 20.87 15.42 -4.88
CA THR A 411 21.73 14.63 -5.76
C THR A 411 22.32 13.41 -5.07
N TYR A 412 22.08 12.24 -5.66
CA TYR A 412 22.76 11.00 -5.34
C TYR A 412 23.89 10.77 -6.33
N THR A 413 25.10 10.52 -5.81
CA THR A 413 26.30 10.32 -6.62
C THR A 413 26.81 8.89 -6.49
N LEU A 414 27.09 8.24 -7.62
CA LEU A 414 27.56 6.86 -7.68
C LEU A 414 28.88 6.79 -8.44
N GLY A 415 29.94 6.42 -7.73
CA GLY A 415 31.30 6.27 -8.24
C GLY A 415 31.70 4.81 -8.45
N LEU A 416 32.44 4.52 -9.53
CA LEU A 416 32.98 3.18 -9.81
C LEU A 416 34.42 2.99 -9.29
N GLY A 417 34.61 2.08 -8.34
CA GLY A 417 35.94 1.67 -7.87
C GLY A 417 36.73 2.76 -7.14
N LEU A 418 36.04 3.69 -6.46
CA LEU A 418 36.66 4.89 -5.89
C LEU A 418 37.23 4.69 -4.49
N THR A 419 36.88 3.59 -3.80
CA THR A 419 37.23 3.40 -2.37
C THR A 419 38.74 3.42 -2.15
N THR A 420 39.52 2.86 -3.07
CA THR A 420 40.98 2.86 -3.00
C THR A 420 41.61 4.25 -3.24
N SER A 421 40.86 5.18 -3.83
CA SER A 421 41.28 6.58 -4.05
C SER A 421 40.90 7.49 -2.88
N LEU A 422 39.90 7.11 -2.09
CA LEU A 422 39.37 7.85 -0.93
C LEU A 422 40.11 7.47 0.36
N THR A 423 41.36 7.90 0.48
CA THR A 423 42.26 7.52 1.60
C THR A 423 42.42 8.62 2.65
N SER A 424 42.24 9.89 2.29
CA SER A 424 42.32 11.01 3.22
C SER A 424 41.53 12.22 2.67
N PRO A 425 40.29 12.48 3.15
CA PRO A 425 39.53 11.71 4.14
C PRO A 425 39.29 10.25 3.72
N LYS A 426 39.37 9.32 4.67
CA LYS A 426 39.16 7.89 4.38
C LYS A 426 37.67 7.58 4.21
N TRP A 427 37.29 6.90 3.14
CA TRP A 427 35.96 6.34 2.97
C TRP A 427 35.83 4.99 3.71
N GLU A 428 34.77 4.83 4.51
CA GLU A 428 34.48 3.60 5.27
C GLU A 428 33.09 3.03 4.95
N GLY A 429 32.67 3.15 3.68
CA GLY A 429 31.48 2.48 3.16
C GLY A 429 30.15 3.22 3.33
N SER A 430 30.13 4.42 3.92
CA SER A 430 28.92 5.25 4.04
C SER A 430 29.22 6.74 3.94
N THR A 431 28.25 7.50 3.41
CA THR A 431 28.35 8.96 3.18
C THR A 431 28.78 9.71 4.44
N TYR A 432 28.43 9.18 5.60
CA TYR A 432 28.63 9.86 6.87
C TYR A 432 29.43 9.03 7.88
N SER A 433 30.41 8.26 7.40
CA SER A 433 31.37 7.50 8.21
C SER A 433 32.82 7.81 7.82
N GLY A 434 33.78 7.34 8.64
CA GLY A 434 35.20 7.48 8.37
C GLY A 434 35.69 8.92 8.48
N GLY A 435 36.40 9.40 7.45
CA GLY A 435 36.98 10.75 7.43
C GLY A 435 35.95 11.89 7.44
N TYR A 436 34.67 11.59 7.17
CA TYR A 436 33.59 12.58 7.27
C TYR A 436 33.44 13.15 8.69
N ASP A 437 33.58 12.33 9.73
CA ASP A 437 33.39 12.79 11.12
C ASP A 437 34.40 13.89 11.49
N GLU A 438 35.63 13.78 10.97
CA GLU A 438 36.66 14.81 11.15
C GLU A 438 36.37 16.09 10.34
N ILE A 439 35.74 15.97 9.16
CA ILE A 439 35.28 17.13 8.38
C ILE A 439 34.11 17.82 9.08
N ALA A 440 33.12 17.06 9.54
CA ALA A 440 31.97 17.59 10.26
C ALA A 440 32.37 18.32 11.54
N ALA A 441 33.37 17.78 12.27
CA ALA A 441 33.98 18.42 13.44
C ALA A 441 34.90 19.61 13.10
N GLY A 442 35.14 19.90 11.81
CA GLY A 442 36.01 20.99 11.35
C GLY A 442 37.51 20.76 11.60
N ARG A 443 37.94 19.52 11.85
CA ARG A 443 39.34 19.14 12.05
C ARG A 443 40.05 18.77 10.74
N LEU A 444 39.28 18.45 9.70
CA LEU A 444 39.75 18.20 8.35
C LEU A 444 38.96 19.05 7.34
N ASN A 445 39.59 19.43 6.24
CA ASN A 445 38.93 20.12 5.13
C ASN A 445 38.70 19.14 3.96
N TRP A 446 37.67 19.40 3.16
CA TRP A 446 37.51 18.74 1.87
C TRP A 446 38.75 18.99 0.97
N PRO A 447 39.27 17.96 0.28
CA PRO A 447 40.36 18.16 -0.67
C PRO A 447 39.93 19.02 -1.86
N ASN A 448 40.72 20.04 -2.20
CA ASN A 448 40.40 20.93 -3.32
C ASN A 448 40.27 20.16 -4.64
N ALA A 449 39.08 20.23 -5.25
CA ALA A 449 38.80 19.72 -6.58
C ALA A 449 39.19 20.74 -7.66
N SER A 450 39.64 20.26 -8.81
CA SER A 450 39.97 21.12 -9.96
C SER A 450 39.97 20.31 -11.26
N ASN A 451 40.02 21.01 -12.39
CA ASN A 451 39.98 20.38 -13.71
C ASN A 451 41.03 19.24 -13.85
N ASN A 452 40.56 18.03 -14.18
CA ASN A 452 41.39 16.83 -14.36
C ASN A 452 42.26 16.46 -13.13
N HIS A 453 41.77 16.71 -11.91
CA HIS A 453 42.50 16.44 -10.68
C HIS A 453 42.04 15.15 -10.01
N SER A 454 42.95 14.43 -9.35
CA SER A 454 42.66 13.20 -8.61
C SER A 454 41.73 13.40 -7.42
N ASN A 455 41.51 14.65 -6.99
CA ASN A 455 40.63 14.99 -5.87
C ASN A 455 39.15 15.06 -6.28
N ASN A 456 38.83 14.97 -7.57
CA ASN A 456 37.45 15.08 -8.06
C ASN A 456 36.54 13.95 -7.54
N VAL A 457 37.12 12.84 -7.08
CA VAL A 457 36.40 11.77 -6.38
C VAL A 457 35.82 12.23 -5.03
N TYR A 458 36.50 13.13 -4.31
CA TYR A 458 36.00 13.71 -3.06
C TYR A 458 34.90 14.74 -3.32
N ASP A 459 34.94 15.42 -4.46
CA ASP A 459 33.92 16.37 -4.89
C ASP A 459 32.56 15.70 -5.13
N LEU A 460 32.55 14.45 -5.61
CA LEU A 460 31.31 13.65 -5.69
C LEU A 460 30.72 13.39 -4.32
N TRP A 461 31.56 12.98 -3.37
CA TRP A 461 31.13 12.75 -1.99
C TRP A 461 30.60 14.05 -1.36
N HIS A 462 31.31 15.14 -1.56
CA HIS A 462 30.93 16.45 -1.06
C HIS A 462 29.64 16.97 -1.72
N ALA A 463 29.43 16.75 -3.02
CA ALA A 463 28.19 17.09 -3.71
C ALA A 463 26.94 16.38 -3.16
N ALA A 464 27.08 15.10 -2.80
CA ALA A 464 26.00 14.39 -2.12
C ALA A 464 25.66 15.03 -0.77
N VAL A 465 26.68 15.36 0.04
CA VAL A 465 26.50 16.06 1.33
C VAL A 465 25.83 17.43 1.14
N ASN A 466 26.30 18.21 0.16
CA ASN A 466 25.81 19.56 -0.11
C ASN A 466 24.36 19.61 -0.63
N SER A 467 23.86 18.55 -1.23
CA SER A 467 22.46 18.45 -1.70
C SER A 467 21.57 17.56 -0.84
N ARG A 468 22.06 17.03 0.30
CA ARG A 468 21.31 16.16 1.24
C ARG A 468 20.94 14.81 0.61
N GLY A 469 21.76 14.39 -0.34
CA GLY A 469 21.72 13.07 -0.95
C GLY A 469 22.73 12.13 -0.30
N GLU A 470 23.18 11.14 -1.07
CA GLU A 470 24.21 10.20 -0.62
C GLU A 470 25.20 9.84 -1.73
N PHE A 471 26.41 9.54 -1.29
CA PHE A 471 27.51 9.06 -2.10
C PHE A 471 27.68 7.56 -1.92
N PHE A 472 27.86 6.89 -3.05
CA PHE A 472 28.11 5.45 -3.12
C PHE A 472 29.38 5.23 -3.91
N SER A 473 30.33 4.50 -3.33
CA SER A 473 31.51 3.97 -4.04
C SER A 473 31.29 2.47 -4.24
N ALA A 474 31.03 2.06 -5.49
CA ALA A 474 30.82 0.66 -5.84
C ALA A 474 32.12 0.06 -6.37
N ASP A 475 32.74 -0.83 -5.59
CA ASP A 475 33.99 -1.52 -5.94
C ASP A 475 33.73 -2.88 -6.62
N SER A 476 32.48 -3.22 -6.91
CA SER A 476 32.13 -4.38 -7.71
C SER A 476 30.81 -4.16 -8.46
N PRO A 477 30.55 -4.90 -9.55
CA PRO A 477 29.28 -4.79 -10.26
C PRO A 477 28.04 -5.15 -9.42
N ASP A 478 28.17 -6.02 -8.42
CA ASP A 478 27.06 -6.35 -7.51
C ASP A 478 26.78 -5.21 -6.51
N GLN A 479 27.83 -4.57 -5.98
CA GLN A 479 27.68 -3.37 -5.15
C GLN A 479 27.04 -2.22 -5.94
N LEU A 480 27.28 -2.16 -7.25
CA LEU A 480 26.67 -1.18 -8.13
C LEU A 480 25.16 -1.40 -8.26
N VAL A 481 24.72 -2.66 -8.40
CA VAL A 481 23.30 -3.02 -8.38
C VAL A 481 22.66 -2.62 -7.05
N ALA A 482 23.32 -2.97 -5.94
CA ALA A 482 22.84 -2.67 -4.59
C ALA A 482 22.72 -1.16 -4.36
N ALA A 483 23.72 -0.37 -4.78
CA ALA A 483 23.72 1.07 -4.63
C ALA A 483 22.56 1.75 -5.37
N PHE A 484 22.26 1.34 -6.62
CA PHE A 484 21.08 1.85 -7.31
C PHE A 484 19.78 1.47 -6.60
N GLN A 485 19.66 0.25 -6.09
CA GLN A 485 18.49 -0.18 -5.32
C GLN A 485 18.33 0.65 -4.03
N ASP A 486 19.43 0.90 -3.32
CA ASP A 486 19.44 1.72 -2.11
C ASP A 486 19.04 3.17 -2.39
N ILE A 487 19.53 3.78 -3.47
CA ILE A 487 19.13 5.12 -3.91
C ILE A 487 17.61 5.17 -4.14
N LEU A 488 17.05 4.20 -4.86
CA LEU A 488 15.62 4.17 -5.19
C LEU A 488 14.75 3.92 -3.95
N ASN A 489 15.20 3.07 -3.02
CA ASN A 489 14.52 2.84 -1.75
C ASN A 489 14.51 4.11 -0.88
N ARG A 490 15.63 4.85 -0.85
CA ARG A 490 15.75 6.11 -0.11
C ARG A 490 14.84 7.19 -0.68
N ILE A 491 14.80 7.34 -2.00
CA ILE A 491 13.87 8.26 -2.68
C ILE A 491 12.42 7.89 -2.32
N SER A 492 12.08 6.59 -2.35
CA SER A 492 10.73 6.11 -2.03
C SER A 492 10.35 6.29 -0.55
N GLY A 493 11.33 6.24 0.37
CA GLY A 493 11.11 6.43 1.82
C GLY A 493 11.04 7.90 2.27
N LYS A 494 11.52 8.85 1.45
CA LYS A 494 11.54 10.29 1.77
C LYS A 494 10.15 10.95 1.73
N ASP A 495 9.20 10.41 0.97
CA ASP A 495 7.95 11.12 0.64
C ASP A 495 6.70 10.65 1.42
N LEU A 496 6.83 9.79 2.45
CA LEU A 496 5.67 9.07 3.00
C LEU A 496 5.61 8.95 4.54
N PRO A 497 5.33 10.03 5.29
CA PRO A 497 4.69 9.90 6.59
C PRO A 497 3.17 9.86 6.39
N ALA A 498 2.57 8.67 6.41
CA ALA A 498 1.14 8.56 6.70
C ALA A 498 0.93 7.63 7.89
N SER A 499 -0.05 7.98 8.72
CA SER A 499 -0.63 7.11 9.73
C SER A 499 -2.15 7.14 9.57
N ARG A 500 -2.80 5.98 9.45
CA ARG A 500 -4.25 5.82 9.69
C ARG A 500 -4.41 5.22 11.06
N PRO A 501 -5.03 5.93 11.99
CA PRO A 501 -5.46 5.30 13.21
C PRO A 501 -6.90 4.81 13.08
N ALA A 502 -7.09 3.49 13.02
CA ALA A 502 -8.39 2.89 13.29
C ALA A 502 -8.63 2.94 14.82
N ILE A 503 -9.85 3.27 15.23
CA ILE A 503 -10.23 3.34 16.65
C ILE A 503 -11.35 2.38 16.97
N SER A 504 -11.21 1.66 18.08
CA SER A 504 -12.35 1.04 18.77
C SER A 504 -12.43 1.54 20.21
N SER A 505 -13.65 1.64 20.74
CA SER A 505 -13.89 2.10 22.10
C SER A 505 -14.49 0.98 22.94
N SER A 506 -14.06 0.87 24.19
CA SER A 506 -14.67 -0.02 25.18
C SER A 506 -15.03 0.73 26.46
N LEU A 507 -16.02 0.20 27.18
CA LEU A 507 -16.42 0.65 28.51
C LEU A 507 -16.00 -0.42 29.52
N GLN A 508 -15.43 0.01 30.63
CA GLN A 508 -15.08 -0.86 31.74
C GLN A 508 -15.57 -0.22 33.05
N GLU A 509 -16.25 -1.00 33.88
CA GLU A 509 -16.62 -0.61 35.25
C GLU A 509 -15.36 -0.65 36.12
N ASP A 510 -15.21 0.32 37.03
CA ASP A 510 -14.18 0.23 38.06
C ASP A 510 -14.50 -0.87 39.08
N ASP A 511 -13.53 -1.19 39.94
CA ASP A 511 -13.60 -2.29 40.92
C ASP A 511 -14.73 -2.13 41.97
N THR A 512 -15.30 -0.93 42.12
CA THR A 512 -16.44 -0.62 43.00
C THR A 512 -17.79 -0.72 42.29
N GLY A 513 -17.80 -0.78 40.96
CA GLY A 513 -19.02 -0.84 40.14
C GLY A 513 -19.79 0.50 40.03
N ASP A 514 -19.30 1.55 40.69
CA ASP A 514 -19.98 2.85 40.76
C ASP A 514 -19.56 3.81 39.62
N LYS A 515 -18.43 3.55 38.95
CA LYS A 515 -17.90 4.42 37.88
C LYS A 515 -17.56 3.63 36.62
N LEU A 516 -18.10 4.08 35.48
CA LEU A 516 -17.71 3.61 34.15
C LEU A 516 -16.52 4.43 33.67
N THR A 517 -15.39 3.78 33.40
CA THR A 517 -14.23 4.41 32.75
C THR A 517 -14.16 3.97 31.30
N ARG A 518 -13.91 4.91 30.41
CA ARG A 518 -13.87 4.67 28.97
C ARG A 518 -12.44 4.52 28.47
N PHE A 519 -12.26 3.57 27.55
CA PHE A 519 -11.00 3.33 26.88
C PHE A 519 -11.16 3.37 25.37
N ALA A 520 -10.12 3.83 24.68
CA ALA A 520 -10.00 3.75 23.23
C ALA A 520 -8.73 2.97 22.87
N TYR A 521 -8.84 2.11 21.86
CA TYR A 521 -7.71 1.44 21.24
C TYR A 521 -7.50 2.06 19.87
N GLN A 522 -6.27 2.48 19.59
CA GLN A 522 -5.89 3.14 18.37
C GLN A 522 -4.76 2.37 17.71
N THR A 523 -4.91 2.05 16.42
CA THR A 523 -3.86 1.42 15.62
C THR A 523 -3.01 2.48 14.93
N SER A 524 -1.84 2.11 14.43
CA SER A 524 -1.05 2.99 13.57
C SER A 524 -0.10 2.21 12.68
N PHE A 525 0.41 2.88 11.65
CA PHE A 525 1.52 2.43 10.85
C PHE A 525 2.49 3.58 10.58
N ALA A 526 3.74 3.23 10.29
CA ALA A 526 4.80 4.14 9.92
C ALA A 526 5.58 3.58 8.72
N SER A 527 5.26 4.05 7.52
CA SER A 527 5.92 3.64 6.27
C SER A 527 7.39 4.08 6.20
N ASP A 528 7.72 5.20 6.83
CA ASP A 528 9.07 5.75 7.00
C ASP A 528 9.93 4.97 8.02
N LYS A 529 9.29 4.11 8.84
CA LYS A 529 9.94 3.27 9.85
C LYS A 529 9.80 1.78 9.52
N ASN A 530 10.09 1.42 8.27
CA ASN A 530 10.08 0.04 7.77
C ASN A 530 8.77 -0.70 8.06
N TRP A 531 7.65 0.02 7.89
CA TRP A 531 6.30 -0.50 8.13
C TRP A 531 6.11 -1.02 9.57
N ALA A 532 6.61 -0.25 10.54
CA ALA A 532 6.32 -0.49 11.95
C ALA A 532 4.86 -0.15 12.24
N GLY A 533 4.21 -0.95 13.08
CA GLY A 533 2.89 -0.64 13.61
C GLY A 533 2.87 -0.49 15.13
N ASP A 534 1.78 0.09 15.62
CA ASP A 534 1.50 0.15 17.05
C ASP A 534 0.00 -0.06 17.31
N LEU A 535 -0.30 -0.66 18.46
CA LEU A 535 -1.60 -0.61 19.10
C LEU A 535 -1.44 0.17 20.40
N THR A 536 -2.16 1.27 20.52
CA THR A 536 -2.09 2.16 21.69
C THR A 536 -3.43 2.15 22.41
N ARG A 537 -3.43 2.04 23.74
CA ARG A 537 -4.64 2.24 24.56
C ARG A 537 -4.61 3.62 25.19
N TYR A 538 -5.74 4.31 25.12
CA TYR A 538 -5.99 5.58 25.77
C TYR A 538 -7.10 5.43 26.80
N SER A 539 -6.98 6.13 27.92
CA SER A 539 -8.14 6.46 28.76
C SER A 539 -8.81 7.71 28.21
N LEU A 540 -10.13 7.68 28.14
CA LEU A 540 -10.95 8.80 27.73
C LEU A 540 -11.66 9.32 28.98
N THR A 541 -11.24 10.47 29.48
CA THR A 541 -11.88 11.13 30.63
C THR A 541 -12.47 12.45 30.19
N THR A 542 -13.59 12.84 30.80
CA THR A 542 -14.15 14.18 30.58
C THR A 542 -13.58 15.13 31.62
N GLN A 543 -12.72 16.07 31.21
CA GLN A 543 -12.28 17.19 32.05
C GLN A 543 -12.74 18.49 31.39
N ASP A 544 -13.34 19.39 32.16
CA ASP A 544 -13.83 20.69 31.69
C ASP A 544 -14.73 20.62 30.44
N LYS A 545 -15.57 19.58 30.37
CA LYS A 545 -16.49 19.29 29.23
C LYS A 545 -15.76 18.93 27.92
N ALA A 546 -14.46 18.66 27.96
CA ALA A 546 -13.68 18.12 26.86
C ALA A 546 -13.24 16.67 27.14
N THR A 547 -13.27 15.83 26.11
CA THR A 547 -12.67 14.49 26.17
C THR A 547 -11.15 14.63 26.14
N VAL A 548 -10.49 14.33 27.27
CA VAL A 548 -9.04 14.24 27.38
C VAL A 548 -8.61 12.79 27.15
N GLN A 549 -7.75 12.60 26.15
CA GLN A 549 -7.14 11.30 25.87
C GLN A 549 -5.79 11.20 26.59
N THR A 550 -5.64 10.22 27.48
CA THR A 550 -4.33 9.93 28.12
C THR A 550 -3.84 8.57 27.66
N LYS A 551 -2.69 8.53 26.97
CA LYS A 551 -2.04 7.29 26.54
C LYS A 551 -1.64 6.47 27.76
N LEU A 552 -2.10 5.22 27.82
CA LEU A 552 -1.79 4.28 28.91
C LEU A 552 -0.59 3.41 28.54
N TRP A 553 -0.58 2.84 27.33
CA TRP A 553 0.49 1.96 26.87
C TRP A 553 0.58 1.91 25.35
N SER A 554 1.68 1.36 24.85
CA SER A 554 2.00 1.07 23.45
C SER A 554 2.46 -0.38 23.33
N ALA A 555 1.72 -1.19 22.56
CA ALA A 555 2.06 -2.60 22.35
C ALA A 555 3.42 -2.72 21.63
N GLN A 556 3.71 -1.80 20.70
CA GLN A 556 5.00 -1.69 20.04
C GLN A 556 6.14 -1.60 21.06
N SER A 557 6.03 -0.64 21.99
CA SER A 557 7.07 -0.39 23.00
C SER A 557 7.28 -1.58 23.93
N ILE A 558 6.19 -2.27 24.31
CA ILE A 558 6.23 -3.45 25.18
C ILE A 558 6.89 -4.63 24.47
N LEU A 559 6.50 -4.90 23.22
CA LEU A 559 7.08 -6.00 22.42
C LEU A 559 8.56 -5.77 22.13
N ASP A 560 8.95 -4.55 21.75
CA ASP A 560 10.33 -4.21 21.42
C ASP A 560 11.27 -4.27 22.65
N ALA A 561 10.72 -4.13 23.85
CA ALA A 561 11.45 -4.26 25.11
C ALA A 561 11.62 -5.74 25.58
N MET A 562 10.99 -6.72 24.92
CA MET A 562 11.13 -8.12 25.33
C MET A 562 12.57 -8.65 25.16
N PRO A 563 13.10 -9.39 26.16
CA PRO A 563 14.39 -10.07 26.05
C PRO A 563 14.46 -11.00 24.83
N ASN A 564 15.62 -11.07 24.17
CA ASN A 564 15.87 -11.85 22.95
C ASN A 564 14.94 -11.51 21.77
N GLY A 565 14.37 -10.30 21.72
CA GLY A 565 13.55 -9.84 20.60
C GLY A 565 12.24 -10.63 20.46
N GLY A 566 11.59 -11.06 21.54
CA GLY A 566 10.27 -11.72 21.44
C GLY A 566 10.30 -13.25 21.27
N ALA A 567 11.42 -13.91 21.58
CA ALA A 567 11.51 -15.38 21.60
C ALA A 567 10.46 -16.09 22.49
N GLY A 568 9.84 -15.38 23.45
CA GLY A 568 8.78 -15.87 24.32
C GLY A 568 7.35 -15.71 23.80
N ARG A 569 7.14 -15.24 22.56
CA ARG A 569 5.81 -15.00 21.99
C ARG A 569 5.06 -16.29 21.67
N LYS A 570 3.76 -16.33 21.98
CA LYS A 570 2.87 -17.47 21.69
C LYS A 570 2.22 -17.31 20.31
N ILE A 571 2.95 -17.72 19.28
CA ILE A 571 2.52 -17.63 17.88
C ILE A 571 2.03 -19.00 17.40
N MET A 572 0.78 -19.03 16.97
CA MET A 572 0.03 -20.23 16.61
C MET A 572 -0.29 -20.24 15.11
N MET A 573 -0.46 -21.43 14.57
CA MET A 573 -0.88 -21.68 13.19
C MET A 573 -1.82 -22.89 13.16
N ALA A 574 -2.48 -23.13 12.03
CA ALA A 574 -3.34 -24.29 11.84
C ALA A 574 -2.59 -25.62 12.09
N GLY A 575 -3.19 -26.53 12.84
CA GLY A 575 -2.63 -27.82 13.22
C GLY A 575 -3.71 -28.90 13.39
N SER A 576 -3.28 -30.14 13.63
CA SER A 576 -4.17 -31.31 13.75
C SER A 576 -4.50 -31.71 15.20
N GLY A 577 -4.17 -30.85 16.17
CA GLY A 577 -4.45 -31.09 17.60
C GLY A 577 -5.90 -30.82 17.99
N THR A 578 -6.25 -31.05 19.26
CA THR A 578 -7.62 -30.86 19.78
C THR A 578 -8.10 -29.40 19.75
N SER A 579 -7.18 -28.43 19.74
CA SER A 579 -7.49 -27.01 19.55
C SER A 579 -7.51 -26.58 18.08
N GLY A 580 -7.17 -27.46 17.14
CA GLY A 580 -6.95 -27.09 15.73
C GLY A 580 -5.71 -26.21 15.53
N LEU A 581 -4.92 -25.94 16.57
CA LEU A 581 -3.74 -25.08 16.55
C LEU A 581 -2.48 -25.83 16.93
N LYS A 582 -1.36 -25.40 16.38
CA LYS A 582 0.00 -25.79 16.79
C LYS A 582 0.91 -24.58 16.82
N GLU A 583 1.98 -24.65 17.59
CA GLU A 583 2.94 -23.55 17.67
C GLU A 583 3.72 -23.39 16.36
N PHE A 584 3.88 -22.13 15.91
CA PHE A 584 4.64 -21.77 14.72
C PHE A 584 6.14 -21.89 14.97
N THR A 585 6.68 -23.09 14.84
CA THR A 585 8.12 -23.37 14.90
C THR A 585 8.54 -24.14 13.66
N TRP A 586 9.83 -24.07 13.27
CA TRP A 586 10.33 -24.73 12.07
C TRP A 586 10.01 -26.24 12.02
N GLY A 587 10.15 -26.93 13.16
CA GLY A 587 9.86 -28.36 13.28
C GLY A 587 8.37 -28.71 13.21
N SER A 588 7.48 -27.75 13.48
CA SER A 588 6.03 -27.93 13.37
C SER A 588 5.50 -27.76 11.93
N LEU A 589 6.28 -27.18 11.02
CA LEU A 589 5.83 -26.86 9.66
C LEU A 589 5.69 -28.10 8.77
N SER A 590 4.74 -28.07 7.84
CA SER A 590 4.66 -29.07 6.77
C SER A 590 5.82 -28.90 5.77
N ALA A 591 6.08 -29.93 4.96
CA ALA A 591 7.11 -29.84 3.91
C ALA A 591 6.82 -28.70 2.89
N ASP A 592 5.54 -28.43 2.62
CA ASP A 592 5.13 -27.31 1.75
C ASP A 592 5.40 -25.95 2.39
N GLN A 593 5.07 -25.78 3.67
CA GLN A 593 5.33 -24.54 4.41
C GLN A 593 6.83 -24.28 4.55
N GLN A 594 7.62 -25.34 4.81
CA GLN A 594 9.08 -25.25 4.82
C GLN A 594 9.62 -24.83 3.44
N ARG A 595 9.07 -25.37 2.35
CA ARG A 595 9.44 -24.95 0.98
C ARG A 595 9.07 -23.50 0.68
N GLN A 596 7.94 -23.00 1.18
CA GLN A 596 7.53 -21.61 0.99
C GLN A 596 8.46 -20.64 1.72
N LEU A 597 8.90 -20.99 2.94
CA LEU A 597 9.83 -20.16 3.73
C LEU A 597 11.30 -20.32 3.33
N ASN A 598 11.68 -21.41 2.65
CA ASN A 598 12.99 -21.60 2.04
C ASN A 598 13.09 -20.91 0.67
N ARG A 599 12.69 -19.63 0.60
CA ARG A 599 12.76 -18.79 -0.59
C ARG A 599 13.38 -17.47 -0.23
N ASP A 600 14.36 -17.04 -1.01
CA ASP A 600 15.05 -15.77 -0.83
C ASP A 600 14.30 -14.64 -1.56
N PRO A 601 13.58 -13.76 -0.83
CA PRO A 601 12.79 -12.71 -1.46
C PRO A 601 13.67 -11.63 -2.12
N ASP A 602 14.90 -11.43 -1.67
CA ASP A 602 15.84 -10.46 -2.27
C ASP A 602 16.45 -11.00 -3.59
N ARG A 603 16.19 -12.26 -3.92
CA ARG A 603 16.71 -12.96 -5.10
C ARG A 603 15.61 -13.56 -5.97
N ASN A 604 14.46 -12.89 -6.08
CA ASN A 604 13.29 -13.34 -6.85
C ASN A 604 12.79 -14.74 -6.43
N ASP A 605 12.65 -14.95 -5.11
CA ASP A 605 12.10 -16.16 -4.50
C ASP A 605 12.86 -17.46 -4.84
N VAL A 606 14.16 -17.36 -5.17
CA VAL A 606 15.03 -18.52 -5.39
C VAL A 606 15.12 -19.36 -4.11
N ALA A 607 15.04 -20.69 -4.26
CA ALA A 607 15.09 -21.59 -3.12
C ALA A 607 16.41 -21.48 -2.33
N ASP A 608 16.31 -21.48 -1.00
CA ASP A 608 17.45 -21.45 -0.08
C ASP A 608 17.26 -22.42 1.11
N THR A 609 18.12 -22.31 2.12
CA THR A 609 18.05 -23.12 3.35
C THR A 609 17.84 -22.27 4.60
N LYS A 610 17.40 -21.02 4.45
CA LYS A 610 17.29 -20.05 5.56
C LYS A 610 15.91 -20.04 6.23
N GLY A 611 15.03 -20.98 5.89
CA GLY A 611 13.66 -21.01 6.39
C GLY A 611 13.55 -21.06 7.92
N GLN A 612 14.46 -21.78 8.61
CA GLN A 612 14.48 -21.79 10.08
C GLN A 612 14.81 -20.41 10.66
N ASP A 613 15.79 -19.71 10.08
CA ASP A 613 16.14 -18.35 10.48
C ASP A 613 14.97 -17.38 10.17
N ARG A 614 14.25 -17.56 9.05
CA ARG A 614 13.05 -16.76 8.74
C ARG A 614 11.94 -16.98 9.75
N VAL A 615 11.72 -18.23 10.19
CA VAL A 615 10.76 -18.51 11.28
C VAL A 615 11.18 -17.79 12.56
N ALA A 616 12.47 -17.85 12.95
CA ALA A 616 12.96 -17.13 14.12
C ALA A 616 12.73 -15.62 14.00
N PHE A 617 13.05 -15.04 12.83
CA PHE A 617 12.82 -13.63 12.54
C PHE A 617 11.34 -13.23 12.64
N LEU A 618 10.43 -13.99 12.01
CA LEU A 618 8.98 -13.77 12.05
C LEU A 618 8.43 -13.89 13.48
N ARG A 619 9.05 -14.75 14.31
CA ARG A 619 8.72 -14.84 15.74
C ARG A 619 9.23 -13.65 16.55
N GLY A 620 10.17 -12.88 16.02
CA GLY A 620 10.68 -11.65 16.60
C GLY A 620 12.20 -11.58 16.69
N ASP A 621 12.92 -12.70 16.56
CA ASP A 621 14.37 -12.74 16.75
C ASP A 621 15.11 -11.72 15.88
N ARG A 622 15.89 -10.85 16.52
CA ARG A 622 16.63 -9.76 15.90
C ARG A 622 18.10 -10.10 15.61
N SER A 623 18.57 -11.28 16.03
CA SER A 623 19.98 -11.70 15.94
C SER A 623 20.52 -11.80 14.51
N LYS A 624 19.63 -11.89 13.52
CA LYS A 624 19.95 -12.01 12.09
C LYS A 624 19.71 -10.71 11.28
N GLU A 625 19.42 -9.59 11.94
CA GLU A 625 19.30 -8.28 11.29
C GLU A 625 20.70 -7.72 10.90
N ASN A 626 20.81 -6.99 9.80
CA ASN A 626 21.98 -6.17 9.38
C ASN A 626 23.34 -6.89 9.07
N SER A 627 23.36 -8.22 8.85
CA SER A 627 24.60 -8.96 8.51
C SER A 627 24.38 -10.06 7.46
N ASP A 628 23.91 -9.67 6.27
CA ASP A 628 23.62 -10.56 5.12
C ASP A 628 22.47 -11.57 5.31
N ASN A 629 21.68 -11.43 6.36
CA ASN A 629 20.60 -12.37 6.67
C ASN A 629 19.21 -11.79 6.42
N PHE A 630 18.72 -10.78 7.15
CA PHE A 630 17.37 -10.19 6.95
C PHE A 630 17.32 -8.66 7.15
N ARG A 631 16.18 -8.03 6.82
CA ARG A 631 15.93 -6.59 7.06
C ARG A 631 16.07 -6.20 8.53
N THR A 632 16.50 -4.97 8.79
CA THR A 632 16.43 -4.37 10.12
C THR A 632 15.04 -3.81 10.38
N ARG A 633 14.45 -4.16 11.52
CA ARG A 633 13.11 -3.70 11.92
C ARG A 633 13.19 -2.53 12.89
N ASN A 634 12.29 -1.56 12.73
CA ASN A 634 12.05 -0.53 13.74
C ASN A 634 11.15 -1.04 14.88
N SER A 635 10.25 -1.98 14.57
CA SER A 635 9.46 -2.71 15.56
C SER A 635 9.24 -4.17 15.17
N ILE A 636 9.07 -5.03 16.17
CA ILE A 636 8.61 -6.41 16.01
C ILE A 636 7.16 -6.45 15.50
N LEU A 637 6.31 -5.53 15.95
CA LEU A 637 4.91 -5.46 15.53
C LEU A 637 4.82 -4.82 14.13
N GLY A 638 4.21 -5.55 13.19
CA GLY A 638 3.95 -5.04 11.85
C GLY A 638 2.93 -3.90 11.83
N ASP A 639 2.91 -3.17 10.72
CA ASP A 639 1.95 -2.10 10.48
C ASP A 639 0.49 -2.58 10.56
N ILE A 640 -0.38 -1.72 11.07
CA ILE A 640 -1.82 -1.96 11.17
C ILE A 640 -2.54 -0.83 10.43
N ILE A 641 -2.93 -1.11 9.18
CA ILE A 641 -3.46 -0.09 8.27
C ILE A 641 -4.99 -0.03 8.30
N ASN A 642 -5.69 -1.13 7.99
CA ASN A 642 -7.15 -1.14 7.85
C ASN A 642 -7.88 -1.95 8.94
N SER A 643 -7.14 -2.62 9.83
CA SER A 643 -7.74 -3.43 10.88
C SER A 643 -8.15 -2.55 12.07
N SER A 644 -9.45 -2.43 12.32
CA SER A 644 -9.96 -1.89 13.58
C SER A 644 -9.87 -2.95 14.67
N PRO A 645 -9.41 -2.62 15.90
CA PRO A 645 -9.30 -3.60 16.97
C PRO A 645 -10.67 -4.09 17.44
N ALA A 646 -10.84 -5.40 17.62
CA ALA A 646 -12.03 -6.03 18.16
C ALA A 646 -11.83 -6.40 19.63
N THR A 647 -12.65 -5.84 20.51
CA THR A 647 -12.57 -6.08 21.96
C THR A 647 -13.51 -7.20 22.38
N VAL A 648 -13.01 -8.16 23.15
CA VAL A 648 -13.78 -9.25 23.76
C VAL A 648 -13.69 -9.15 25.27
N GLY A 649 -14.81 -8.86 25.93
CA GLY A 649 -14.92 -8.74 27.38
C GLY A 649 -16.13 -9.51 27.90
N LYS A 650 -17.20 -8.80 28.27
CA LYS A 650 -18.50 -9.38 28.65
C LYS A 650 -19.17 -10.08 27.45
N ALA A 651 -20.28 -10.76 27.69
CA ALA A 651 -21.13 -11.30 26.63
C ALA A 651 -21.73 -10.17 25.78
N GLN A 652 -21.92 -10.42 24.48
CA GLN A 652 -22.29 -9.42 23.48
C GLN A 652 -23.77 -8.99 23.59
N TYR A 653 -24.66 -9.94 23.83
CA TYR A 653 -26.10 -9.73 23.80
C TYR A 653 -26.68 -9.63 25.22
N LEU A 654 -27.90 -9.11 25.30
CA LEU A 654 -28.71 -9.21 26.51
C LEU A 654 -29.42 -10.56 26.55
N THR A 655 -29.49 -11.18 27.73
CA THR A 655 -30.06 -12.53 27.91
C THR A 655 -31.46 -12.68 27.33
N TYR A 656 -32.33 -11.69 27.50
CA TYR A 656 -33.70 -11.76 27.00
C TYR A 656 -33.80 -11.73 25.47
N LEU A 657 -32.75 -11.25 24.77
CA LEU A 657 -32.67 -11.28 23.31
C LEU A 657 -32.04 -12.58 22.81
N ALA A 658 -30.96 -13.04 23.44
CA ALA A 658 -30.22 -14.21 22.98
C ALA A 658 -30.84 -15.56 23.41
N GLN A 659 -31.41 -15.66 24.62
CA GLN A 659 -31.98 -16.91 25.12
C GLN A 659 -33.14 -17.45 24.27
N PRO A 660 -34.08 -16.64 23.77
CA PRO A 660 -35.14 -17.13 22.89
C PRO A 660 -34.63 -17.67 21.55
N ILE A 661 -33.45 -17.22 21.07
CA ILE A 661 -32.86 -17.69 19.81
C ILE A 661 -32.55 -19.18 19.92
N GLU A 662 -31.97 -19.60 21.06
CA GLU A 662 -31.50 -20.97 21.29
C GLU A 662 -32.06 -21.55 22.61
N PRO A 663 -33.30 -22.06 22.60
CA PRO A 663 -33.95 -22.60 23.79
C PRO A 663 -33.22 -23.80 24.42
N SER A 664 -32.42 -24.53 23.64
CA SER A 664 -31.60 -25.65 24.12
C SER A 664 -30.35 -25.21 24.89
N GLY A 665 -29.94 -23.95 24.76
CA GLY A 665 -28.80 -23.38 25.48
C GLY A 665 -29.23 -22.60 26.73
N ASN A 666 -28.25 -22.11 27.49
CA ASN A 666 -28.49 -21.17 28.58
C ASN A 666 -27.55 -19.95 28.44
N TYR A 667 -28.07 -18.87 27.88
CA TYR A 667 -27.30 -17.64 27.66
C TYR A 667 -27.05 -16.91 28.98
N SER A 668 -27.93 -17.04 29.97
CA SER A 668 -27.72 -16.41 31.28
C SER A 668 -26.47 -16.96 31.96
N THR A 669 -26.28 -18.28 31.94
CA THR A 669 -25.08 -18.90 32.53
C THR A 669 -23.81 -18.54 31.75
N PHE A 670 -23.90 -18.45 30.42
CA PHE A 670 -22.80 -17.98 29.59
C PHE A 670 -22.44 -16.53 29.92
N ALA A 671 -23.44 -15.62 29.96
CA ALA A 671 -23.23 -14.22 30.27
C ALA A 671 -22.60 -14.00 31.65
N GLU A 672 -23.05 -14.73 32.68
CA GLU A 672 -22.44 -14.69 34.00
C GLU A 672 -20.99 -15.20 34.00
N ALA A 673 -20.70 -16.29 33.28
CA ALA A 673 -19.33 -16.79 33.12
C ALA A 673 -18.42 -15.76 32.42
N GLN A 674 -18.96 -15.03 31.43
CA GLN A 674 -18.20 -14.02 30.72
C GLN A 674 -17.99 -12.72 31.50
N LYS A 675 -18.66 -12.49 32.64
CA LYS A 675 -18.38 -11.31 33.48
C LYS A 675 -16.97 -11.31 34.06
N THR A 676 -16.42 -12.49 34.36
CA THR A 676 -15.06 -12.65 34.91
C THR A 676 -14.03 -13.03 33.82
N ARG A 677 -14.44 -13.08 32.54
CA ARG A 677 -13.53 -13.34 31.42
C ARG A 677 -12.50 -12.22 31.33
N ALA A 678 -11.22 -12.61 31.31
CA ALA A 678 -10.12 -11.68 31.12
C ALA A 678 -10.26 -10.96 29.75
N PRO A 679 -10.41 -9.62 29.72
CA PRO A 679 -10.66 -8.93 28.45
C PRO A 679 -9.47 -9.04 27.49
N ARG A 680 -9.76 -9.13 26.20
CA ARG A 680 -8.77 -9.18 25.12
C ARG A 680 -9.11 -8.22 24.00
N VAL A 681 -8.09 -7.78 23.28
CA VAL A 681 -8.21 -6.98 22.07
C VAL A 681 -7.51 -7.70 20.93
N TYR A 682 -8.25 -7.98 19.87
CA TYR A 682 -7.74 -8.65 18.68
C TYR A 682 -7.60 -7.68 17.53
N VAL A 683 -6.49 -7.73 16.81
CA VAL A 683 -6.23 -6.86 15.66
C VAL A 683 -5.43 -7.61 14.61
N GLY A 684 -5.78 -7.43 13.34
CA GLY A 684 -5.01 -7.96 12.20
C GLY A 684 -3.84 -7.02 11.88
N ALA A 685 -2.67 -7.59 11.61
CA ALA A 685 -1.48 -6.84 11.23
C ALA A 685 -0.83 -7.41 9.96
N ASN A 686 -0.04 -6.56 9.30
CA ASN A 686 0.65 -6.88 8.04
C ASN A 686 2.03 -7.49 8.25
N ASP A 687 2.35 -7.96 9.45
CA ASP A 687 3.42 -8.94 9.69
C ASP A 687 2.95 -10.40 9.52
N GLY A 688 1.73 -10.60 9.00
CA GLY A 688 1.18 -11.92 8.72
C GLY A 688 0.21 -12.45 9.77
N MET A 689 -0.01 -11.72 10.86
CA MET A 689 -0.64 -12.25 12.05
C MET A 689 -1.94 -11.51 12.42
N LEU A 690 -2.88 -12.26 13.01
CA LEU A 690 -3.87 -11.71 13.93
C LEU A 690 -3.25 -11.73 15.34
N HIS A 691 -3.14 -10.58 16.00
CA HIS A 691 -2.62 -10.46 17.36
C HIS A 691 -3.74 -10.33 18.38
N GLY A 692 -3.56 -10.90 19.57
CA GLY A 692 -4.44 -10.78 20.73
C GLY A 692 -3.70 -10.24 21.94
N PHE A 693 -4.06 -9.02 22.37
CA PHE A 693 -3.46 -8.32 23.50
C PHE A 693 -4.37 -8.35 24.73
N ASP A 694 -3.79 -8.32 25.92
CA ASP A 694 -4.52 -8.06 27.15
C ASP A 694 -4.81 -6.56 27.35
N THR A 695 -5.41 -6.21 28.50
CA THR A 695 -5.75 -4.83 28.85
C THR A 695 -4.52 -3.96 29.09
N ASP A 696 -3.36 -4.54 29.35
CA ASP A 696 -2.12 -3.84 29.70
C ASP A 696 -1.14 -3.76 28.52
N GLY A 697 -1.55 -4.27 27.36
CA GLY A 697 -0.78 -4.21 26.12
C GLY A 697 0.20 -5.37 25.94
N ASN A 698 0.13 -6.42 26.79
CA ASN A 698 0.94 -7.62 26.59
C ASN A 698 0.32 -8.49 25.51
N GLU A 699 1.14 -8.96 24.58
CA GLU A 699 0.71 -9.92 23.57
C GLU A 699 0.50 -11.30 24.20
N THR A 700 -0.74 -11.80 24.15
CA THR A 700 -1.14 -13.08 24.76
C THR A 700 -1.31 -14.20 23.75
N PHE A 701 -1.53 -13.84 22.48
CA PHE A 701 -1.80 -14.76 21.38
C PHE A 701 -1.45 -14.10 20.05
N ALA A 702 -0.95 -14.88 19.09
CA ALA A 702 -0.92 -14.49 17.69
C ALA A 702 -1.28 -15.69 16.81
N PHE A 703 -1.98 -15.47 15.70
CA PHE A 703 -2.38 -16.50 14.75
C PHE A 703 -1.92 -16.15 13.33
N ILE A 704 -1.25 -17.09 12.67
CA ILE A 704 -0.84 -17.00 11.26
C ILE A 704 -1.78 -17.87 10.41
N PRO A 705 -2.64 -17.26 9.58
CA PRO A 705 -3.50 -18.00 8.65
C PRO A 705 -2.69 -18.77 7.59
N SER A 706 -3.17 -19.94 7.15
CA SER A 706 -2.48 -20.75 6.14
C SER A 706 -2.30 -20.01 4.80
N ALA A 707 -3.26 -19.17 4.44
CA ALA A 707 -3.26 -18.43 3.17
C ALA A 707 -2.16 -17.36 3.06
N VAL A 708 -1.53 -16.92 4.16
CA VAL A 708 -0.45 -15.94 4.10
C VAL A 708 0.93 -16.54 3.88
N PHE A 709 1.10 -17.87 4.08
CA PHE A 709 2.41 -18.53 4.08
C PHE A 709 3.20 -18.36 2.78
N GLU A 710 2.53 -18.29 1.63
CA GLU A 710 3.17 -18.14 0.33
C GLU A 710 4.03 -16.87 0.20
N LYS A 711 3.76 -15.86 1.03
CA LYS A 711 4.45 -14.56 1.01
C LYS A 711 5.04 -14.14 2.34
N LEU A 712 4.97 -14.98 3.38
CA LEU A 712 5.59 -14.68 4.68
C LEU A 712 7.10 -14.49 4.58
N HIS A 713 7.78 -15.21 3.68
CA HIS A 713 9.23 -15.06 3.49
C HIS A 713 9.61 -13.65 3.04
N LYS A 714 8.71 -12.92 2.39
CA LYS A 714 8.97 -11.55 1.90
C LYS A 714 9.13 -10.52 3.02
N LEU A 715 8.57 -10.78 4.20
CA LEU A 715 8.78 -9.94 5.39
C LEU A 715 10.23 -9.91 5.87
N THR A 716 11.07 -10.84 5.42
CA THR A 716 12.49 -10.87 5.79
C THR A 716 13.37 -10.15 4.76
N ALA A 717 12.81 -9.70 3.63
CA ALA A 717 13.54 -9.09 2.53
C ALA A 717 14.17 -7.76 2.95
N ARG A 718 15.45 -7.56 2.67
CA ARG A 718 16.15 -6.30 2.99
C ARG A 718 15.49 -5.10 2.32
N GLY A 719 14.97 -5.30 1.12
CA GLY A 719 14.21 -4.28 0.37
C GLY A 719 12.79 -4.03 0.85
N TYR A 720 12.31 -4.67 1.94
CA TYR A 720 10.96 -4.48 2.48
C TYR A 720 10.82 -3.12 3.21
N GLN A 721 10.86 -2.03 2.43
CA GLN A 721 10.70 -0.64 2.83
C GLN A 721 9.92 0.12 1.74
N GLY A 722 9.22 1.20 2.10
CA GLY A 722 8.46 2.00 1.14
C GLY A 722 7.57 1.11 0.24
N GLY A 723 7.70 1.23 -1.08
CA GLY A 723 6.81 0.56 -2.03
C GLY A 723 6.84 -0.98 -2.09
N ALA A 724 7.75 -1.65 -1.37
CA ALA A 724 7.83 -3.11 -1.32
C ALA A 724 6.82 -3.78 -0.37
N HIS A 725 5.98 -2.98 0.31
CA HIS A 725 4.94 -3.44 1.23
C HIS A 725 3.96 -4.43 0.60
N GLN A 726 3.42 -5.33 1.44
CA GLN A 726 2.35 -6.24 1.09
C GLN A 726 1.35 -6.33 2.24
N PHE A 727 0.07 -6.37 1.91
CA PHE A 727 -0.95 -6.66 2.91
C PHE A 727 -0.90 -8.13 3.32
N TYR A 728 -1.26 -8.44 4.56
CA TYR A 728 -1.40 -9.82 5.05
C TYR A 728 -2.75 -10.02 5.77
N VAL A 729 -2.81 -9.85 7.09
CA VAL A 729 -4.06 -9.92 7.85
C VAL A 729 -4.56 -8.49 8.05
N ASP A 730 -5.03 -7.87 6.97
CA ASP A 730 -5.38 -6.44 6.97
C ASP A 730 -6.85 -6.19 7.36
N GLY A 731 -7.68 -7.24 7.39
CA GLY A 731 -9.10 -7.15 7.75
C GLY A 731 -9.32 -6.79 9.21
N SER A 732 -10.37 -6.01 9.49
CA SER A 732 -10.86 -5.86 10.86
C SER A 732 -11.55 -7.17 11.29
N PRO A 733 -11.09 -7.82 12.37
CA PRO A 733 -11.74 -9.03 12.87
C PRO A 733 -13.16 -8.73 13.35
N VAL A 734 -14.09 -9.63 13.07
CA VAL A 734 -15.48 -9.55 13.56
C VAL A 734 -15.63 -10.52 14.72
N VAL A 735 -16.02 -10.01 15.88
CA VAL A 735 -16.30 -10.84 17.06
C VAL A 735 -17.80 -10.90 17.32
N ALA A 736 -18.31 -12.09 17.62
CA ALA A 736 -19.71 -12.27 17.98
C ALA A 736 -19.91 -13.46 18.91
N ASP A 737 -20.95 -13.41 19.73
CA ASP A 737 -21.44 -14.62 20.41
C ASP A 737 -22.32 -15.41 19.44
N ALA A 738 -22.19 -16.73 19.47
CA ALA A 738 -22.93 -17.65 18.61
C ALA A 738 -23.12 -19.02 19.27
N PHE A 739 -24.08 -19.80 18.76
CA PHE A 739 -24.43 -21.10 19.32
C PHE A 739 -24.16 -22.24 18.34
N PHE A 740 -23.34 -23.19 18.75
CA PHE A 740 -23.03 -24.42 18.02
C PHE A 740 -22.49 -25.47 19.01
N GLY A 741 -22.39 -26.74 18.61
CA GLY A 741 -21.98 -27.81 19.52
C GLY A 741 -22.85 -27.96 20.79
N GLY A 742 -24.06 -27.39 20.79
CA GLY A 742 -24.96 -27.35 21.95
C GLY A 742 -24.59 -26.33 23.04
N ALA A 743 -23.67 -25.39 22.77
CA ALA A 743 -23.24 -24.38 23.73
C ALA A 743 -23.08 -22.98 23.08
N TRP A 744 -23.03 -21.95 23.92
CA TRP A 744 -22.69 -20.59 23.49
C TRP A 744 -21.17 -20.40 23.49
N HIS A 745 -20.67 -19.77 22.44
CA HIS A 745 -19.27 -19.45 22.21
C HIS A 745 -19.13 -17.99 21.80
N THR A 746 -18.01 -17.35 22.10
CA THR A 746 -17.58 -16.11 21.44
C THR A 746 -16.61 -16.48 20.32
N VAL A 747 -16.98 -16.18 19.08
CA VAL A 747 -16.19 -16.46 17.88
C VAL A 747 -15.55 -15.18 17.33
N LEU A 748 -14.42 -15.35 16.66
CA LEU A 748 -13.72 -14.30 15.91
C LEU A 748 -13.57 -14.74 14.47
N ILE A 749 -14.04 -13.93 13.52
CA ILE A 749 -13.91 -14.15 12.09
C ILE A 749 -12.89 -13.16 11.54
N GLY A 750 -11.82 -13.68 10.95
CA GLY A 750 -10.78 -12.89 10.31
C GLY A 750 -10.86 -12.94 8.79
N SER A 751 -10.40 -11.86 8.16
CA SER A 751 -10.29 -11.72 6.71
C SER A 751 -8.94 -11.11 6.34
N LEU A 752 -8.47 -11.40 5.13
CA LEU A 752 -7.15 -10.96 4.67
C LEU A 752 -7.19 -9.67 3.84
N ARG A 753 -8.37 -9.24 3.36
CA ARG A 753 -8.54 -8.16 2.37
C ARG A 753 -7.56 -8.32 1.20
N ALA A 754 -6.76 -7.30 0.87
CA ALA A 754 -5.72 -7.36 -0.15
C ALA A 754 -4.61 -8.38 0.14
N GLY A 755 -4.52 -8.86 1.37
CA GLY A 755 -3.54 -9.83 1.79
C GLY A 755 -3.84 -11.27 1.36
N GLY A 756 -5.01 -11.57 0.81
CA GLY A 756 -5.26 -12.87 0.20
C GLY A 756 -6.74 -13.19 0.06
N LYS A 757 -7.00 -14.29 -0.65
CA LYS A 757 -8.35 -14.82 -0.87
C LYS A 757 -8.63 -15.87 0.19
N GLY A 758 -9.04 -15.43 1.38
CA GLY A 758 -9.23 -16.33 2.51
C GLY A 758 -10.02 -15.72 3.67
N LEU A 759 -10.64 -16.61 4.45
CA LEU A 759 -11.36 -16.34 5.70
C LEU A 759 -10.98 -17.40 6.73
N PHE A 760 -11.05 -17.06 8.01
CA PHE A 760 -10.84 -18.02 9.08
C PHE A 760 -11.71 -17.67 10.28
N ALA A 761 -12.02 -18.68 11.10
CA ALA A 761 -12.77 -18.50 12.35
C ALA A 761 -12.04 -19.14 13.54
N LEU A 762 -11.99 -18.40 14.64
CA LEU A 762 -11.43 -18.84 15.92
C LEU A 762 -12.53 -18.85 16.98
N ASP A 763 -12.51 -19.83 17.87
CA ASP A 763 -13.23 -19.79 19.14
C ASP A 763 -12.35 -19.05 20.16
N VAL A 764 -12.80 -17.87 20.56
CA VAL A 764 -12.14 -16.98 21.51
C VAL A 764 -12.93 -16.85 22.83
N THR A 765 -13.80 -17.83 23.10
CA THR A 765 -14.61 -17.87 24.33
C THR A 765 -13.74 -17.84 25.57
N ASP A 766 -12.71 -18.70 25.60
CA ASP A 766 -11.69 -18.76 26.63
C ASP A 766 -10.37 -18.20 26.07
N PRO A 767 -9.93 -17.00 26.51
CA PRO A 767 -8.70 -16.38 26.01
C PRO A 767 -7.43 -17.18 26.36
N ALA A 768 -7.48 -18.10 27.32
CA ALA A 768 -6.36 -18.99 27.64
C ALA A 768 -6.27 -20.19 26.68
N ASN A 769 -7.39 -20.58 26.06
CA ASN A 769 -7.54 -21.79 25.24
C ASN A 769 -8.28 -21.50 23.92
N ILE A 770 -7.74 -20.56 23.13
CA ILE A 770 -8.24 -20.25 21.79
C ILE A 770 -8.13 -21.47 20.88
N LYS A 771 -9.14 -21.71 20.05
CA LYS A 771 -9.19 -22.83 19.10
C LYS A 771 -9.42 -22.33 17.69
N LEU A 772 -8.85 -23.02 16.70
CA LEU A 772 -9.19 -22.85 15.30
C LEU A 772 -10.44 -23.66 14.99
N LEU A 773 -11.49 -23.00 14.50
CA LEU A 773 -12.68 -23.68 13.98
C LEU A 773 -12.42 -24.16 12.56
N TRP A 774 -12.02 -23.24 11.67
CA TRP A 774 -11.77 -23.54 10.25
C TRP A 774 -11.02 -22.41 9.54
N GLU A 775 -10.47 -22.74 8.37
CA GLU A 775 -9.96 -21.82 7.36
C GLU A 775 -10.61 -22.14 6.01
N ILE A 776 -10.96 -21.11 5.24
CA ILE A 776 -11.54 -21.21 3.91
C ILE A 776 -10.66 -20.41 2.95
N GLY A 777 -10.20 -21.06 1.89
CA GLY A 777 -9.53 -20.44 0.76
C GLY A 777 -10.20 -20.83 -0.56
N VAL A 778 -9.50 -20.54 -1.66
CA VAL A 778 -9.98 -20.82 -3.03
C VAL A 778 -10.19 -22.29 -3.33
N ASP A 779 -9.52 -23.18 -2.58
CA ASP A 779 -9.69 -24.64 -2.72
C ASP A 779 -11.06 -25.11 -2.21
N GLN A 780 -11.60 -24.44 -1.20
CA GLN A 780 -12.92 -24.75 -0.62
C GLN A 780 -14.04 -23.97 -1.33
N GLU A 781 -13.78 -22.73 -1.77
CA GLU A 781 -14.73 -21.89 -2.50
C GLU A 781 -14.02 -21.21 -3.69
N PRO A 782 -14.17 -21.73 -4.93
CA PRO A 782 -13.44 -21.23 -6.09
C PRO A 782 -13.85 -19.81 -6.51
N ASP A 783 -15.07 -19.37 -6.17
CA ASP A 783 -15.52 -18.00 -6.43
C ASP A 783 -15.15 -17.05 -5.27
N LEU A 784 -14.30 -17.45 -4.32
CA LEU A 784 -13.76 -16.56 -3.28
C LEU A 784 -12.72 -15.59 -3.89
N GLY A 785 -12.98 -14.31 -3.77
CA GLY A 785 -12.08 -13.20 -4.11
C GLY A 785 -11.28 -12.72 -2.91
N TYR A 786 -10.67 -11.54 -3.04
CA TYR A 786 -10.08 -10.85 -1.89
C TYR A 786 -11.18 -10.44 -0.92
N SER A 787 -11.03 -10.88 0.33
CA SER A 787 -12.03 -10.76 1.39
C SER A 787 -12.08 -9.35 2.00
N PHE A 788 -12.30 -8.34 1.16
CA PHE A 788 -12.63 -6.97 1.60
C PHE A 788 -13.98 -6.84 2.30
N PRO A 789 -15.04 -7.59 1.90
CA PRO A 789 -16.34 -7.55 2.57
C PRO A 789 -16.23 -7.94 4.04
N LYS A 790 -16.91 -7.17 4.90
CA LYS A 790 -17.01 -7.49 6.32
C LYS A 790 -18.08 -8.57 6.53
N PRO A 791 -17.73 -9.73 7.13
CA PRO A 791 -18.69 -10.78 7.38
C PRO A 791 -19.65 -10.42 8.52
N THR A 792 -20.86 -10.99 8.49
CA THR A 792 -21.83 -10.94 9.58
C THR A 792 -22.02 -12.34 10.16
N VAL A 793 -22.01 -12.47 11.48
CA VAL A 793 -22.36 -13.71 12.20
C VAL A 793 -23.82 -13.62 12.63
N ALA A 794 -24.64 -14.59 12.25
CA ALA A 794 -26.06 -14.59 12.59
C ALA A 794 -26.66 -15.99 12.62
N ARG A 795 -27.79 -16.12 13.32
CA ARG A 795 -28.67 -17.29 13.25
C ARG A 795 -29.55 -17.22 12.01
N LEU A 796 -29.67 -18.33 11.27
CA LEU A 796 -30.50 -18.42 10.07
C LEU A 796 -31.62 -19.46 10.22
N HIS A 797 -32.65 -19.41 9.38
CA HIS A 797 -33.75 -20.38 9.36
C HIS A 797 -33.35 -21.82 9.03
N ASN A 798 -32.10 -22.07 8.66
CA ASN A 798 -31.59 -23.44 8.51
C ASN A 798 -31.41 -24.17 9.86
N GLY A 799 -31.70 -23.51 10.99
CA GLY A 799 -31.54 -24.07 12.32
C GLY A 799 -30.17 -23.82 12.95
N LYS A 800 -29.26 -23.08 12.29
CA LYS A 800 -27.88 -22.93 12.73
C LYS A 800 -27.37 -21.49 12.63
N TRP A 801 -26.31 -21.21 13.38
CA TRP A 801 -25.49 -20.02 13.21
C TRP A 801 -24.57 -20.15 11.99
N ALA A 802 -24.38 -19.05 11.28
CA ALA A 802 -23.58 -19.00 10.07
C ALA A 802 -22.78 -17.69 9.99
N VAL A 803 -21.68 -17.74 9.24
CA VAL A 803 -20.99 -16.57 8.72
C VAL A 803 -21.57 -16.25 7.35
N VAL A 804 -22.13 -15.05 7.20
CA VAL A 804 -22.73 -14.56 5.96
C VAL A 804 -21.90 -13.40 5.44
N THR A 805 -21.38 -13.52 4.21
CA THR A 805 -20.49 -12.52 3.62
C THR A 805 -20.61 -12.49 2.10
N GLY A 806 -20.17 -11.41 1.47
CA GLY A 806 -19.95 -11.37 0.03
C GLY A 806 -18.71 -12.18 -0.36
N ASN A 807 -18.71 -12.76 -1.56
CA ASN A 807 -17.58 -13.55 -2.04
C ASN A 807 -16.30 -12.73 -2.27
N GLY A 808 -16.35 -11.40 -2.20
CA GLY A 808 -15.19 -10.54 -2.37
C GLY A 808 -14.86 -10.26 -3.83
N TYR A 809 -13.73 -9.60 -4.04
CA TYR A 809 -13.40 -8.94 -5.31
C TYR A 809 -12.32 -9.69 -6.09
N SER A 810 -12.36 -9.63 -7.42
CA SER A 810 -11.43 -10.35 -8.31
C SER A 810 -11.34 -11.85 -7.98
N SER A 811 -12.50 -12.48 -7.81
CA SER A 811 -12.63 -13.94 -7.75
C SER A 811 -12.18 -14.57 -9.08
N LEU A 812 -11.99 -15.89 -9.11
CA LEU A 812 -11.46 -16.59 -10.30
C LEU A 812 -12.18 -16.24 -11.61
N ASN A 813 -13.49 -16.02 -11.54
CA ASN A 813 -14.37 -15.72 -12.68
C ASN A 813 -15.03 -14.32 -12.59
N ASP A 814 -14.55 -13.44 -11.71
CA ASP A 814 -15.11 -12.12 -11.44
C ASP A 814 -16.64 -12.12 -11.20
N LYS A 815 -17.14 -13.18 -10.56
CA LYS A 815 -18.54 -13.33 -10.19
C LYS A 815 -18.83 -12.65 -8.86
N ALA A 816 -20.10 -12.33 -8.63
CA ALA A 816 -20.63 -11.91 -7.34
C ALA A 816 -21.57 -12.97 -6.77
N ALA A 817 -21.39 -13.32 -5.49
CA ALA A 817 -22.24 -14.27 -4.78
C ALA A 817 -22.28 -13.98 -3.28
N LEU A 818 -23.42 -14.27 -2.64
CA LEU A 818 -23.51 -14.34 -1.19
C LEU A 818 -23.05 -15.71 -0.73
N LEU A 819 -22.06 -15.73 0.16
CA LEU A 819 -21.56 -16.94 0.80
C LEU A 819 -22.21 -17.08 2.17
N ILE A 820 -22.81 -18.25 2.40
CA ILE A 820 -23.38 -18.66 3.69
C ILE A 820 -22.57 -19.86 4.16
N ILE A 821 -21.78 -19.64 5.20
CA ILE A 821 -20.78 -20.56 5.72
C ILE A 821 -21.27 -21.04 7.09
N ASP A 822 -21.35 -22.35 7.29
CA ASP A 822 -21.71 -22.92 8.60
C ASP A 822 -20.63 -22.54 9.64
N LEU A 823 -21.06 -21.98 10.77
CA LEU A 823 -20.13 -21.39 11.73
C LEU A 823 -19.23 -22.44 12.41
N GLU A 824 -19.75 -23.63 12.66
CA GLU A 824 -19.04 -24.70 13.37
C GLU A 824 -18.00 -25.37 12.46
N THR A 825 -18.38 -25.64 11.21
CA THR A 825 -17.62 -26.50 10.30
C THR A 825 -16.86 -25.76 9.21
N GLY A 826 -17.23 -24.51 8.91
CA GLY A 826 -16.68 -23.77 7.77
C GLY A 826 -17.19 -24.27 6.42
N ALA A 827 -18.16 -25.19 6.39
CA ALA A 827 -18.71 -25.69 5.14
C ALA A 827 -19.56 -24.61 4.45
N ILE A 828 -19.44 -24.51 3.12
CA ILE A 828 -20.32 -23.65 2.31
C ILE A 828 -21.72 -24.24 2.33
N THR A 829 -22.58 -23.73 3.22
CA THR A 829 -23.98 -24.16 3.34
C THR A 829 -24.73 -23.78 2.07
N ARG A 830 -24.53 -22.56 1.58
CA ARG A 830 -25.08 -22.07 0.31
C ARG A 830 -24.17 -21.01 -0.31
N LYS A 831 -24.11 -21.04 -1.64
CA LYS A 831 -23.65 -19.94 -2.49
C LYS A 831 -24.83 -19.41 -3.30
N LEU A 832 -25.18 -18.14 -3.11
CA LEU A 832 -26.25 -17.48 -3.86
C LEU A 832 -25.61 -16.54 -4.88
N GLU A 833 -25.33 -17.08 -6.07
CA GLU A 833 -24.76 -16.31 -7.18
C GLU A 833 -25.78 -15.30 -7.73
N VAL A 834 -25.32 -14.07 -7.99
CA VAL A 834 -26.13 -13.01 -8.59
C VAL A 834 -25.71 -12.79 -10.04
N THR A 835 -26.67 -12.45 -10.91
CA THR A 835 -26.41 -12.23 -12.33
C THR A 835 -26.39 -10.73 -12.63
N GLY A 836 -25.18 -10.17 -12.71
CA GLY A 836 -24.96 -8.78 -13.15
C GLY A 836 -24.81 -8.64 -14.68
N ARG A 837 -24.16 -7.56 -15.12
CA ARG A 837 -23.73 -7.35 -16.51
C ARG A 837 -22.62 -8.34 -16.89
N THR A 838 -22.83 -9.08 -17.97
CA THR A 838 -21.86 -10.04 -18.51
C THR A 838 -20.59 -9.35 -19.02
N GLY A 839 -19.42 -9.94 -18.78
CA GLY A 839 -18.13 -9.43 -19.28
C GLY A 839 -17.58 -8.21 -18.52
N VAL A 840 -18.26 -7.77 -17.46
CA VAL A 840 -17.80 -6.69 -16.57
C VAL A 840 -17.42 -7.31 -15.23
N PRO A 841 -16.20 -7.07 -14.70
CA PRO A 841 -15.81 -7.62 -13.41
C PRO A 841 -16.81 -7.31 -12.30
N ASN A 842 -17.07 -8.29 -11.43
CA ASN A 842 -17.96 -8.14 -10.30
C ASN A 842 -17.40 -8.80 -9.03
N GLY A 843 -18.08 -8.57 -7.91
CA GLY A 843 -17.82 -9.17 -6.62
C GLY A 843 -18.82 -8.63 -5.61
N LEU A 844 -19.39 -9.50 -4.77
CA LEU A 844 -20.39 -9.08 -3.78
C LEU A 844 -19.68 -8.48 -2.57
N SER A 845 -20.20 -7.35 -2.08
CA SER A 845 -19.65 -6.56 -0.98
C SER A 845 -20.25 -6.95 0.38
N SER A 846 -19.96 -6.16 1.43
CA SER A 846 -20.43 -6.43 2.79
C SER A 846 -21.96 -6.54 2.86
N PRO A 847 -22.52 -7.65 3.37
CA PRO A 847 -23.96 -7.78 3.51
C PRO A 847 -24.48 -7.16 4.81
N ARG A 848 -25.76 -6.77 4.79
CA ARG A 848 -26.58 -6.41 5.95
C ARG A 848 -27.70 -7.42 6.09
N LEU A 849 -27.74 -8.13 7.21
CA LEU A 849 -28.84 -9.03 7.53
C LEU A 849 -30.02 -8.26 8.12
N ALA A 850 -31.23 -8.72 7.82
CA ALA A 850 -32.49 -8.18 8.32
C ALA A 850 -33.22 -9.24 9.15
N ASP A 851 -33.62 -8.85 10.34
CA ASP A 851 -34.53 -9.59 11.24
C ASP A 851 -35.77 -8.70 11.41
N ASN A 852 -36.86 -9.10 10.75
CA ASN A 852 -38.05 -8.27 10.59
C ASN A 852 -39.13 -8.57 11.63
N ASN A 853 -39.08 -9.73 12.29
CA ASN A 853 -39.94 -10.09 13.43
C ASN A 853 -39.26 -9.92 14.80
N SER A 854 -37.98 -9.54 14.82
CA SER A 854 -37.18 -9.26 16.01
C SER A 854 -37.01 -10.47 16.94
N ASP A 855 -36.86 -11.66 16.37
CA ASP A 855 -36.63 -12.90 17.13
C ASP A 855 -35.17 -13.37 17.16
N GLY A 856 -34.27 -12.61 16.54
CA GLY A 856 -32.83 -12.88 16.46
C GLY A 856 -32.41 -13.81 15.32
N VAL A 857 -33.33 -14.19 14.43
CA VAL A 857 -33.05 -15.00 13.23
C VAL A 857 -33.15 -14.13 11.98
N ALA A 858 -32.16 -14.24 11.09
CA ALA A 858 -32.13 -13.42 9.90
C ALA A 858 -33.06 -13.96 8.80
N ASP A 859 -33.96 -13.09 8.35
CA ASP A 859 -34.95 -13.36 7.30
C ASP A 859 -34.42 -13.03 5.90
N TYR A 860 -33.63 -11.96 5.80
CA TYR A 860 -33.09 -11.45 4.55
C TYR A 860 -31.63 -11.03 4.70
N ALA A 861 -30.93 -10.94 3.58
CA ALA A 861 -29.66 -10.22 3.48
C ALA A 861 -29.71 -9.22 2.32
N TYR A 862 -29.11 -8.05 2.51
CA TYR A 862 -28.94 -7.03 1.47
C TYR A 862 -27.45 -6.78 1.25
N ALA A 863 -27.00 -6.74 0.00
CA ALA A 863 -25.59 -6.49 -0.30
C ALA A 863 -25.42 -5.75 -1.62
N GLY A 864 -24.46 -4.82 -1.65
CA GLY A 864 -24.02 -4.18 -2.89
C GLY A 864 -23.04 -5.04 -3.69
N ASP A 865 -22.77 -4.66 -4.92
CA ASP A 865 -21.70 -5.22 -5.74
C ASP A 865 -20.86 -4.15 -6.46
N LEU A 866 -19.75 -4.57 -7.06
CA LEU A 866 -18.84 -3.67 -7.81
C LEU A 866 -19.50 -3.04 -9.05
N GLN A 867 -20.59 -3.62 -9.53
CA GLN A 867 -21.35 -3.09 -10.67
C GLN A 867 -22.42 -2.07 -10.26
N GLY A 868 -22.58 -1.81 -8.96
CA GLY A 868 -23.55 -0.87 -8.40
C GLY A 868 -24.93 -1.45 -8.15
N ASN A 869 -25.09 -2.76 -8.22
CA ASN A 869 -26.37 -3.40 -7.93
C ASN A 869 -26.53 -3.60 -6.41
N LEU A 870 -27.70 -3.24 -5.88
CA LEU A 870 -28.12 -3.57 -4.53
C LEU A 870 -29.00 -4.81 -4.60
N TRP A 871 -28.48 -5.93 -4.12
CA TRP A 871 -29.14 -7.23 -4.09
C TRP A 871 -29.87 -7.47 -2.77
N ARG A 872 -30.94 -8.25 -2.82
CA ARG A 872 -31.56 -8.86 -1.66
C ARG A 872 -31.57 -10.38 -1.82
N PHE A 873 -31.44 -11.09 -0.71
CA PHE A 873 -31.50 -12.54 -0.63
C PHE A 873 -32.57 -12.94 0.38
N ASP A 874 -33.44 -13.87 0.00
CA ASP A 874 -34.44 -14.45 0.89
C ASP A 874 -33.78 -15.61 1.65
N LEU A 875 -33.69 -15.50 2.98
CA LEU A 875 -33.12 -16.48 3.89
C LEU A 875 -34.21 -17.25 4.67
N ILE A 876 -35.40 -17.34 4.07
CA ILE A 876 -36.58 -18.02 4.61
C ILE A 876 -37.00 -19.18 3.71
N ALA A 877 -37.93 -20.01 4.21
CA ALA A 877 -38.55 -21.07 3.43
C ALA A 877 -39.24 -20.53 2.17
N GLY A 878 -39.24 -21.31 1.08
CA GLY A 878 -39.96 -20.94 -0.15
C GLY A 878 -41.49 -20.96 0.00
N LYS A 879 -42.00 -21.84 0.86
CA LYS A 879 -43.41 -21.86 1.28
C LYS A 879 -43.53 -21.19 2.63
N VAL A 880 -44.36 -20.17 2.70
CA VAL A 880 -44.42 -19.25 3.83
C VAL A 880 -45.82 -19.30 4.45
N ASN A 881 -45.90 -19.26 5.78
CA ASN A 881 -47.18 -19.02 6.46
C ASN A 881 -47.50 -17.52 6.37
N GLN A 882 -48.63 -17.15 5.76
CA GLN A 882 -48.93 -15.73 5.53
C GLN A 882 -49.19 -14.95 6.81
N ASP A 883 -49.64 -15.62 7.87
CA ASP A 883 -49.94 -14.97 9.16
C ASP A 883 -48.65 -14.64 9.94
N ASP A 884 -47.66 -15.52 9.83
CA ASP A 884 -46.32 -15.36 10.42
C ASP A 884 -45.26 -15.90 9.45
N PRO A 885 -44.82 -15.07 8.49
CA PRO A 885 -43.93 -15.52 7.43
C PRO A 885 -42.51 -15.83 7.89
N PHE A 886 -42.12 -15.27 9.03
CA PHE A 886 -40.80 -15.41 9.63
C PHE A 886 -40.82 -16.45 10.76
N SER A 887 -41.87 -17.27 10.81
CA SER A 887 -42.03 -18.28 11.85
C SER A 887 -40.90 -19.30 11.83
N ARG A 888 -40.32 -19.56 13.01
CA ARG A 888 -39.31 -20.59 13.22
C ARG A 888 -39.88 -22.01 13.34
N ALA A 889 -41.18 -22.19 13.17
CA ALA A 889 -41.85 -23.49 13.30
C ALA A 889 -41.31 -24.56 12.32
N ASN A 890 -40.83 -24.12 11.15
CA ASN A 890 -40.27 -24.99 10.11
C ASN A 890 -38.75 -24.84 9.95
N ASP A 891 -38.08 -24.20 10.90
CA ASP A 891 -36.62 -24.05 10.88
C ASP A 891 -35.94 -25.43 10.81
N GLY A 892 -34.89 -25.52 10.01
CA GLY A 892 -34.10 -26.74 9.88
C GLY A 892 -33.30 -26.82 8.59
N PRO A 893 -32.44 -27.83 8.44
CA PRO A 893 -31.46 -27.88 7.36
C PRO A 893 -32.09 -27.87 5.95
N ALA A 894 -33.33 -28.34 5.80
CA ALA A 894 -34.06 -28.31 4.53
C ALA A 894 -34.30 -26.88 4.01
N VAL A 895 -34.47 -25.90 4.90
CA VAL A 895 -34.70 -24.49 4.54
C VAL A 895 -33.49 -23.91 3.82
N ALA A 896 -32.28 -24.40 4.12
CA ALA A 896 -31.06 -23.94 3.45
C ALA A 896 -31.18 -24.07 1.93
N SER A 897 -31.85 -25.09 1.38
CA SER A 897 -32.06 -25.27 -0.07
C SER A 897 -32.99 -24.23 -0.71
N SER A 898 -33.83 -23.58 0.08
CA SER A 898 -34.80 -22.57 -0.37
C SER A 898 -34.29 -21.14 -0.35
N PHE A 899 -33.10 -20.92 0.26
CA PHE A 899 -32.40 -19.64 0.16
C PHE A 899 -32.14 -19.29 -1.29
N ARG A 900 -32.39 -18.03 -1.66
CA ARG A 900 -32.37 -17.59 -3.06
C ARG A 900 -32.11 -16.09 -3.15
N VAL A 901 -31.69 -15.65 -4.32
CA VAL A 901 -31.76 -14.23 -4.67
C VAL A 901 -33.23 -13.83 -4.76
N SER A 902 -33.60 -12.73 -4.10
CA SER A 902 -34.97 -12.20 -4.13
C SER A 902 -35.33 -11.71 -5.54
N PHE A 903 -36.59 -11.30 -5.73
CA PHE A 903 -37.03 -10.57 -6.93
C PHE A 903 -36.79 -11.29 -8.25
N GLY A 904 -36.80 -12.64 -8.22
CA GLY A 904 -36.55 -13.46 -9.39
C GLY A 904 -35.13 -13.29 -9.97
N GLY A 905 -34.16 -12.91 -9.13
CA GLY A 905 -32.79 -12.65 -9.56
C GLY A 905 -32.56 -11.23 -10.07
N GLN A 906 -33.47 -10.29 -9.83
CA GLN A 906 -33.27 -8.86 -10.07
C GLN A 906 -32.70 -8.16 -8.83
N PRO A 907 -31.83 -7.16 -8.98
CA PRO A 907 -31.45 -6.31 -7.86
C PRO A 907 -32.63 -5.42 -7.43
N LEU A 908 -32.66 -5.01 -6.17
CA LEU A 908 -33.58 -3.98 -5.67
C LEU A 908 -33.37 -2.65 -6.40
N TYR A 909 -32.11 -2.31 -6.68
CA TYR A 909 -31.72 -1.08 -7.36
C TYR A 909 -30.37 -1.25 -8.06
N SER A 910 -30.13 -0.47 -9.12
CA SER A 910 -28.82 -0.35 -9.76
C SER A 910 -28.36 1.10 -9.73
N ALA A 911 -27.32 1.39 -8.94
CA ALA A 911 -26.74 2.69 -8.73
C ALA A 911 -25.97 3.17 -9.97
N VAL A 912 -26.36 4.34 -10.45
CA VAL A 912 -25.71 5.05 -11.54
C VAL A 912 -25.59 6.53 -11.19
N ASP A 913 -24.50 7.16 -11.61
CA ASP A 913 -24.30 8.60 -11.47
C ASP A 913 -25.28 9.40 -12.35
N SER A 914 -25.21 10.72 -12.27
CA SER A 914 -26.06 11.62 -13.07
C SER A 914 -25.88 11.46 -14.58
N ALA A 915 -24.75 10.88 -15.03
CA ALA A 915 -24.45 10.60 -16.44
C ALA A 915 -24.83 9.16 -16.85
N GLY A 916 -25.33 8.34 -15.92
CA GLY A 916 -25.76 6.97 -16.17
C GLY A 916 -24.64 5.93 -16.07
N ALA A 917 -23.45 6.29 -15.61
CA ALA A 917 -22.38 5.32 -15.40
C ALA A 917 -22.50 4.67 -14.01
N ALA A 918 -22.17 3.39 -13.94
CA ALA A 918 -22.34 2.59 -12.72
C ALA A 918 -21.47 3.08 -11.55
N GLN A 919 -22.01 2.99 -10.35
CA GLN A 919 -21.33 3.38 -9.11
C GLN A 919 -21.17 2.16 -8.20
N ALA A 920 -19.94 1.68 -7.98
CA ALA A 920 -19.68 0.51 -7.14
C ALA A 920 -20.16 0.73 -5.69
N ILE A 921 -20.59 -0.34 -5.02
CA ILE A 921 -21.05 -0.29 -3.61
C ILE A 921 -20.13 -1.18 -2.78
N THR A 922 -19.34 -0.60 -1.86
CA THR A 922 -18.39 -1.37 -1.01
C THR A 922 -18.89 -1.55 0.42
N ALA A 923 -19.51 -0.51 1.00
CA ALA A 923 -20.02 -0.51 2.37
C ALA A 923 -21.28 -1.38 2.54
N ALA A 924 -21.52 -1.90 3.75
CA ALA A 924 -22.77 -2.60 4.03
C ALA A 924 -23.97 -1.64 4.00
N PRO A 925 -25.14 -2.07 3.50
CA PRO A 925 -26.37 -1.30 3.63
C PRO A 925 -26.77 -1.10 5.10
N SER A 926 -27.65 -0.13 5.34
CA SER A 926 -28.37 0.07 6.60
C SER A 926 -29.87 0.04 6.35
N LEU A 927 -30.62 -0.50 7.30
CA LEU A 927 -32.07 -0.70 7.17
C LEU A 927 -32.79 0.18 8.18
N VAL A 928 -33.77 0.95 7.70
CA VAL A 928 -34.66 1.74 8.57
C VAL A 928 -36.10 1.44 8.18
N ARG A 929 -36.94 1.09 9.16
CA ARG A 929 -38.34 0.79 8.90
C ARG A 929 -39.02 2.01 8.27
N HIS A 930 -39.75 1.79 7.18
CA HIS A 930 -40.41 2.88 6.45
C HIS A 930 -41.44 3.61 7.35
N PRO A 931 -41.66 4.93 7.20
CA PRO A 931 -42.60 5.70 8.04
C PRO A 931 -44.02 5.13 8.09
N THR A 932 -44.50 4.53 6.99
CA THR A 932 -45.83 3.88 6.92
C THR A 932 -45.87 2.50 7.60
N ARG A 933 -44.74 2.04 8.15
CA ARG A 933 -44.47 0.69 8.68
C ARG A 933 -44.58 -0.46 7.67
N LYS A 934 -44.94 -0.18 6.41
CA LYS A 934 -44.87 -1.14 5.31
C LYS A 934 -43.49 -1.07 4.65
N GLY A 935 -42.72 -2.15 4.74
CA GLY A 935 -41.41 -2.20 4.12
C GLY A 935 -40.31 -1.49 4.93
N TYR A 936 -39.12 -1.45 4.34
CA TYR A 936 -37.94 -0.77 4.87
C TYR A 936 -37.33 0.16 3.81
N ILE A 937 -36.71 1.22 4.28
CA ILE A 937 -35.78 2.04 3.50
C ILE A 937 -34.41 1.39 3.62
N VAL A 938 -33.90 0.90 2.50
CA VAL A 938 -32.56 0.34 2.36
C VAL A 938 -31.62 1.46 1.98
N ILE A 939 -30.79 1.87 2.93
CA ILE A 939 -29.81 2.95 2.77
C ILE A 939 -28.48 2.34 2.38
N PHE A 940 -27.86 2.82 1.31
CA PHE A 940 -26.51 2.41 0.88
C PHE A 940 -25.82 3.57 0.18
N GLY A 941 -24.49 3.66 0.35
CA GLY A 941 -23.69 4.65 -0.37
C GLY A 941 -22.72 3.97 -1.33
N THR A 942 -22.31 4.74 -2.34
CA THR A 942 -21.42 4.25 -3.39
C THR A 942 -19.98 4.73 -3.17
N GLY A 943 -19.03 3.94 -3.67
CA GLY A 943 -17.59 4.15 -3.49
C GLY A 943 -16.81 2.85 -3.59
N LYS A 944 -15.56 2.94 -4.05
CA LYS A 944 -14.57 1.85 -3.97
C LYS A 944 -13.18 2.41 -3.69
N TYR A 945 -12.41 1.69 -2.88
CA TYR A 945 -11.08 2.13 -2.47
C TYR A 945 -10.18 0.93 -2.20
N PHE A 946 -9.90 0.14 -3.24
CA PHE A 946 -9.07 -1.06 -3.14
C PHE A 946 -8.08 -1.26 -4.31
N GLU A 947 -8.28 -0.56 -5.42
CA GLU A 947 -7.34 -0.58 -6.56
C GLU A 947 -6.36 0.58 -6.51
N ASN A 948 -5.18 0.42 -7.10
CA ASN A 948 -4.18 1.50 -7.20
C ASN A 948 -4.77 2.80 -7.79
N ALA A 949 -5.70 2.68 -8.74
CA ALA A 949 -6.37 3.82 -9.36
C ALA A 949 -7.29 4.58 -8.41
N ASP A 950 -7.82 3.91 -7.38
CA ASP A 950 -8.76 4.51 -6.42
C ASP A 950 -8.08 5.45 -5.44
N ALA A 951 -6.75 5.38 -5.32
CA ALA A 951 -5.96 6.32 -4.51
C ALA A 951 -6.22 7.79 -4.91
N ARG A 952 -6.49 8.04 -6.19
CA ARG A 952 -6.78 9.38 -6.71
C ARG A 952 -8.28 9.66 -6.63
N ALA A 953 -8.62 10.90 -6.31
CA ALA A 953 -9.99 11.36 -6.40
C ALA A 953 -10.55 11.22 -7.83
N ASP A 954 -11.61 10.44 -8.01
CA ASP A 954 -12.38 10.47 -9.25
C ASP A 954 -13.33 11.68 -9.22
N THR A 955 -12.83 12.81 -9.71
CA THR A 955 -13.61 14.05 -9.83
C THR A 955 -14.44 14.11 -11.11
N SER A 956 -14.48 13.05 -11.92
CA SER A 956 -15.31 12.99 -13.14
C SER A 956 -16.80 12.78 -12.85
N ARG A 957 -17.13 12.30 -11.64
CA ARG A 957 -18.50 11.98 -11.21
C ARG A 957 -18.64 12.19 -9.70
N ALA A 958 -19.88 12.31 -9.23
CA ALA A 958 -20.18 12.21 -7.81
C ALA A 958 -20.41 10.73 -7.44
N GLN A 959 -20.01 10.34 -6.22
CA GLN A 959 -20.63 9.18 -5.57
C GLN A 959 -21.91 9.63 -4.84
N THR A 960 -22.72 8.68 -4.39
CA THR A 960 -24.09 8.97 -3.98
C THR A 960 -24.52 8.09 -2.81
N LEU A 961 -25.25 8.68 -1.88
CA LEU A 961 -26.03 7.98 -0.87
C LEU A 961 -27.46 7.80 -1.38
N TYR A 962 -28.00 6.59 -1.29
CA TYR A 962 -29.37 6.26 -1.67
C TYR A 962 -30.14 5.75 -0.46
N GLY A 963 -31.44 6.03 -0.41
CA GLY A 963 -32.40 5.34 0.44
C GLY A 963 -33.54 4.80 -0.41
N ILE A 964 -33.60 3.49 -0.62
CA ILE A 964 -34.54 2.83 -1.53
C ILE A 964 -35.61 2.08 -0.74
N TRP A 965 -36.88 2.28 -1.07
CA TRP A 965 -37.99 1.61 -0.40
C TRP A 965 -38.19 0.19 -0.92
N ASP A 966 -37.81 -0.80 -0.12
CA ASP A 966 -38.24 -2.18 -0.28
C ASP A 966 -39.62 -2.36 0.37
N GLN A 967 -40.63 -2.60 -0.44
CA GLN A 967 -42.03 -2.73 -0.01
C GLN A 967 -42.44 -4.17 0.34
N GLN A 968 -41.60 -5.16 0.03
CA GLN A 968 -41.91 -6.59 0.04
C GLN A 968 -41.08 -7.32 1.10
N THR A 969 -41.08 -6.80 2.32
CA THR A 969 -40.23 -7.25 3.44
C THR A 969 -41.02 -8.00 4.52
N LYS A 970 -42.18 -8.56 4.17
CA LYS A 970 -43.07 -9.30 5.08
C LYS A 970 -43.35 -10.71 4.53
N GLY A 971 -42.31 -11.36 4.01
CA GLY A 971 -42.39 -12.74 3.53
C GLY A 971 -43.17 -12.94 2.24
N GLU A 972 -43.51 -11.87 1.52
CA GLU A 972 -44.13 -11.99 0.21
C GLU A 972 -43.21 -12.79 -0.73
N ALA A 973 -43.80 -13.54 -1.66
CA ALA A 973 -43.03 -14.33 -2.64
C ALA A 973 -42.03 -13.47 -3.43
N ALA A 974 -42.33 -12.17 -3.60
CA ALA A 974 -41.45 -11.16 -4.17
C ALA A 974 -40.74 -11.63 -5.45
N GLY A 975 -41.50 -12.17 -6.42
CA GLY A 975 -40.94 -12.68 -7.69
C GLY A 975 -40.40 -11.59 -8.63
N SER A 976 -40.63 -10.32 -8.31
CA SER A 976 -40.07 -9.14 -8.97
C SER A 976 -40.12 -7.95 -8.00
N THR A 977 -39.42 -6.87 -8.35
CA THR A 977 -39.39 -5.59 -7.65
C THR A 977 -39.49 -4.44 -8.68
N PRO A 978 -40.02 -3.24 -8.31
CA PRO A 978 -40.04 -2.11 -9.22
C PRO A 978 -38.65 -1.73 -9.73
N ARG A 979 -38.50 -1.56 -11.04
CA ARG A 979 -37.27 -1.03 -11.63
C ARG A 979 -37.23 0.49 -11.46
N LEU A 980 -36.39 0.97 -10.55
CA LEU A 980 -36.28 2.39 -10.21
C LEU A 980 -35.08 3.05 -10.89
N THR A 981 -35.17 4.38 -11.02
CA THR A 981 -34.08 5.28 -11.39
C THR A 981 -34.09 6.50 -10.47
N ARG A 982 -33.10 7.38 -10.56
CA ARG A 982 -33.09 8.67 -9.85
C ARG A 982 -34.37 9.49 -10.06
N GLY A 983 -35.04 9.36 -11.21
CA GLY A 983 -36.31 10.05 -11.49
C GLY A 983 -37.49 9.61 -10.60
N ASN A 984 -37.37 8.47 -9.92
CA ASN A 984 -38.35 7.96 -8.97
C ASN A 984 -38.01 8.30 -7.51
N LEU A 985 -36.91 9.01 -7.29
CA LEU A 985 -36.36 9.30 -5.97
C LEU A 985 -36.38 10.82 -5.73
N GLN A 986 -36.52 11.21 -4.48
CA GLN A 986 -36.34 12.60 -4.08
C GLN A 986 -34.84 12.94 -4.04
N GLN A 987 -34.42 13.97 -4.78
CA GLN A 987 -33.07 14.49 -4.66
C GLN A 987 -32.91 15.26 -3.34
N GLN A 988 -31.75 15.10 -2.73
CA GLN A 988 -31.19 16.00 -1.73
C GLN A 988 -29.82 16.51 -2.21
N THR A 989 -29.37 17.62 -1.67
CA THR A 989 -28.12 18.29 -2.01
C THR A 989 -27.37 18.72 -0.75
N LEU A 990 -26.04 18.79 -0.84
CA LEU A 990 -25.21 19.51 0.14
C LEU A 990 -25.09 20.96 -0.33
N ASP A 991 -25.81 21.86 0.32
CA ASP A 991 -26.00 23.23 -0.18
C ASP A 991 -24.86 24.17 0.25
N LEU A 992 -24.23 23.88 1.39
CA LEU A 992 -23.28 24.76 2.06
C LEU A 992 -22.15 23.95 2.69
N GLN A 993 -20.90 24.40 2.52
CA GLN A 993 -19.77 24.09 3.39
C GLN A 993 -19.19 25.39 3.96
N ALA A 994 -19.01 25.47 5.28
CA ALA A 994 -18.50 26.67 5.96
C ALA A 994 -17.73 26.33 7.23
N ASP A 995 -16.79 27.20 7.58
CA ASP A 995 -16.16 27.21 8.89
C ASP A 995 -17.03 27.98 9.88
N SER A 996 -17.25 27.40 11.06
CA SER A 996 -18.02 28.02 12.13
C SER A 996 -17.42 27.69 13.49
N THR A 997 -17.77 28.47 14.50
CA THR A 997 -17.42 28.20 15.89
C THR A 997 -18.67 27.85 16.69
N PHE A 998 -18.69 26.66 17.28
CA PHE A 998 -19.76 26.18 18.14
C PHE A 998 -19.30 26.26 19.59
N ALA A 999 -19.89 27.16 20.36
CA ALA A 999 -19.36 27.64 21.63
C ALA A 999 -17.92 28.17 21.50
N SER A 1000 -16.90 27.35 21.80
CA SER A 1000 -15.48 27.67 21.66
C SER A 1000 -14.74 26.73 20.69
N THR A 1001 -15.45 25.83 20.00
CA THR A 1001 -14.86 24.81 19.14
C THR A 1001 -15.07 25.18 17.67
N ALA A 1002 -13.97 25.45 16.95
CA ALA A 1002 -14.01 25.71 15.52
C ALA A 1002 -14.14 24.40 14.72
N ARG A 1003 -15.01 24.38 13.72
CA ARG A 1003 -15.26 23.23 12.84
C ARG A 1003 -15.65 23.66 11.43
N THR A 1004 -15.20 22.90 10.44
CA THR A 1004 -15.75 22.88 9.08
C THR A 1004 -17.03 22.04 9.08
N ILE A 1005 -18.14 22.61 8.61
CA ILE A 1005 -19.44 21.94 8.59
C ILE A 1005 -20.06 21.92 7.19
N ARG A 1006 -21.08 21.07 7.03
CA ARG A 1006 -21.94 21.01 5.86
C ARG A 1006 -23.42 21.00 6.23
N ILE A 1007 -24.21 21.71 5.43
CA ILE A 1007 -25.67 21.76 5.53
C ILE A 1007 -26.28 21.05 4.33
N ALA A 1008 -27.12 20.05 4.60
CA ALA A 1008 -27.91 19.38 3.57
C ALA A 1008 -29.25 20.10 3.37
N SER A 1009 -29.84 19.91 2.19
CA SER A 1009 -31.23 20.25 1.89
C SER A 1009 -32.21 19.47 2.77
N GLN A 1010 -33.47 19.90 2.81
CA GLN A 1010 -34.53 19.26 3.60
C GLN A 1010 -35.78 19.05 2.75
N ASN A 1011 -35.62 18.49 1.55
CA ASN A 1011 -36.76 18.25 0.66
C ASN A 1011 -37.61 17.08 1.18
N PRO A 1012 -38.95 17.19 1.21
CA PRO A 1012 -39.79 16.10 1.67
C PRO A 1012 -39.88 14.98 0.62
N VAL A 1013 -39.96 13.73 1.08
CA VAL A 1013 -40.27 12.58 0.20
C VAL A 1013 -41.77 12.32 0.20
N ASN A 1014 -42.37 12.36 -0.98
CA ASN A 1014 -43.78 12.03 -1.18
C ASN A 1014 -43.92 10.57 -1.64
N TRP A 1015 -44.07 9.69 -0.67
CA TRP A 1015 -44.08 8.23 -0.86
C TRP A 1015 -45.28 7.71 -1.65
N LEU A 1016 -46.48 8.25 -1.37
CA LEU A 1016 -47.75 7.71 -1.83
C LEU A 1016 -48.63 8.80 -2.43
N ASN A 1017 -49.31 8.47 -3.51
CA ASN A 1017 -50.46 9.24 -3.98
C ASN A 1017 -51.67 8.99 -3.07
N ASN A 1018 -52.72 9.80 -3.22
CA ASN A 1018 -53.96 9.68 -2.43
C ASN A 1018 -54.67 8.33 -2.58
N ASP A 1019 -54.45 7.62 -3.69
CA ASP A 1019 -54.99 6.28 -3.96
C ASP A 1019 -54.15 5.14 -3.36
N GLY A 1020 -53.06 5.47 -2.67
CA GLY A 1020 -52.12 4.50 -2.09
C GLY A 1020 -51.12 3.91 -3.09
N SER A 1021 -51.08 4.39 -4.33
CA SER A 1021 -50.03 4.03 -5.29
C SER A 1021 -48.71 4.71 -4.95
N THR A 1022 -47.58 4.02 -5.17
CA THR A 1022 -46.25 4.56 -4.91
C THR A 1022 -45.93 5.71 -5.87
N LYS A 1023 -45.50 6.85 -5.34
CA LYS A 1023 -45.10 8.03 -6.13
C LYS A 1023 -43.58 8.15 -6.20
N GLN A 1024 -42.94 8.40 -5.06
CA GLN A 1024 -41.48 8.29 -4.91
C GLN A 1024 -41.15 7.05 -4.11
N SER A 1025 -40.10 6.34 -4.53
CA SER A 1025 -39.68 5.09 -3.91
C SER A 1025 -38.40 5.25 -3.10
N GLY A 1026 -38.08 6.47 -2.67
CA GLY A 1026 -36.86 6.75 -1.94
C GLY A 1026 -36.30 8.13 -2.19
N TRP A 1027 -35.01 8.25 -1.89
CA TRP A 1027 -34.24 9.48 -2.01
C TRP A 1027 -32.79 9.18 -2.42
N TYR A 1028 -32.08 10.22 -2.88
CA TYR A 1028 -30.65 10.17 -3.11
C TYR A 1028 -29.97 11.51 -2.77
N LEU A 1029 -28.72 11.44 -2.31
CA LEU A 1029 -27.86 12.58 -2.01
C LEU A 1029 -26.50 12.33 -2.69
N ASP A 1030 -26.17 13.13 -3.69
CA ASP A 1030 -24.82 13.09 -4.27
C ASP A 1030 -23.82 13.74 -3.31
N PHE A 1031 -22.67 13.09 -3.11
CA PHE A 1031 -21.57 13.59 -2.28
C PHE A 1031 -20.80 14.69 -3.02
N MET A 1032 -21.44 15.85 -3.15
CA MET A 1032 -20.89 17.05 -3.77
C MET A 1032 -21.52 18.29 -3.14
N VAL A 1033 -20.68 19.26 -2.76
CA VAL A 1033 -21.19 20.54 -2.23
C VAL A 1033 -21.44 21.51 -3.37
N ASN A 1034 -22.68 21.96 -3.51
CA ASN A 1034 -23.12 22.91 -4.54
C ASN A 1034 -22.65 22.52 -5.97
N GLY A 1035 -22.72 21.23 -6.30
CA GLY A 1035 -22.29 20.68 -7.59
C GLY A 1035 -20.77 20.49 -7.77
N THR A 1036 -19.95 20.79 -6.77
CA THR A 1036 -18.49 20.64 -6.86
C THR A 1036 -18.08 19.18 -6.60
N LEU A 1037 -17.51 18.55 -7.62
CA LEU A 1037 -17.05 17.16 -7.57
C LEU A 1037 -15.64 17.08 -6.95
N LYS A 1038 -15.52 16.32 -5.85
CA LYS A 1038 -14.24 16.10 -5.15
C LYS A 1038 -13.86 14.62 -5.03
N GLY A 1039 -14.63 13.71 -5.65
CA GLY A 1039 -14.41 12.27 -5.50
C GLY A 1039 -14.75 11.74 -4.11
N GLU A 1040 -15.56 12.45 -3.33
CA GLU A 1040 -16.05 11.99 -2.03
C GLU A 1040 -16.91 10.73 -2.19
N MET A 1041 -16.72 9.75 -1.31
CA MET A 1041 -17.34 8.43 -1.44
C MET A 1041 -17.55 7.71 -0.11
N LEU A 1042 -18.45 6.71 -0.09
CA LEU A 1042 -18.70 5.86 1.08
C LEU A 1042 -18.06 4.48 0.91
N ILE A 1043 -17.14 4.13 1.81
CA ILE A 1043 -16.50 2.80 1.88
C ILE A 1043 -16.66 2.12 3.23
N GLU A 1044 -17.07 2.86 4.26
CA GLU A 1044 -17.27 2.39 5.63
C GLU A 1044 -18.76 2.09 5.90
N ASP A 1045 -19.01 1.15 6.80
CA ASP A 1045 -20.37 0.82 7.23
C ASP A 1045 -21.04 2.00 7.95
N MET A 1046 -22.34 2.15 7.74
CA MET A 1046 -23.16 3.17 8.38
C MET A 1046 -23.82 2.66 9.66
N ILE A 1047 -24.28 3.58 10.50
CA ILE A 1047 -25.01 3.29 11.74
C ILE A 1047 -26.39 3.97 11.66
N ALA A 1048 -27.46 3.18 11.59
CA ALA A 1048 -28.82 3.68 11.73
C ALA A 1048 -29.30 3.50 13.17
N ILE A 1049 -29.68 4.60 13.84
CA ILE A 1049 -30.20 4.58 15.20
C ILE A 1049 -31.34 5.58 15.35
N GLY A 1050 -32.47 5.14 15.91
CA GLY A 1050 -33.63 6.02 16.09
C GLY A 1050 -34.14 6.58 14.76
N GLN A 1051 -34.03 7.89 14.60
CA GLN A 1051 -34.45 8.67 13.43
C GLN A 1051 -33.26 9.34 12.72
N VAL A 1052 -32.05 8.79 12.87
CA VAL A 1052 -30.85 9.28 12.20
C VAL A 1052 -30.07 8.13 11.55
N VAL A 1053 -29.51 8.39 10.38
CA VAL A 1053 -28.44 7.57 9.80
C VAL A 1053 -27.12 8.34 9.91
N LEU A 1054 -26.16 7.72 10.59
CA LEU A 1054 -24.80 8.21 10.74
C LEU A 1054 -23.91 7.51 9.72
N LEU A 1055 -23.15 8.27 8.95
CA LEU A 1055 -22.21 7.73 7.97
C LEU A 1055 -20.95 8.58 7.92
N GLN A 1056 -19.85 8.00 7.45
CA GLN A 1056 -18.61 8.72 7.22
C GLN A 1056 -18.11 8.46 5.82
N THR A 1057 -17.89 9.53 5.06
CA THR A 1057 -17.30 9.46 3.73
C THR A 1057 -15.79 9.69 3.81
N ILE A 1058 -15.10 9.25 2.76
CA ILE A 1058 -13.71 9.58 2.48
C ILE A 1058 -13.68 10.39 1.19
N THR A 1059 -12.93 11.49 1.22
CA THR A 1059 -12.58 12.25 0.02
C THR A 1059 -11.09 12.05 -0.19
N PRO A 1060 -10.68 11.17 -1.13
CA PRO A 1060 -9.30 11.14 -1.58
C PRO A 1060 -8.84 12.55 -1.91
N ASN A 1061 -7.63 12.94 -1.53
CA ASN A 1061 -7.14 14.27 -1.89
C ASN A 1061 -7.04 14.41 -3.41
N ASP A 1062 -7.62 15.49 -3.93
CA ASP A 1062 -7.38 15.97 -5.29
C ASP A 1062 -6.09 16.81 -5.35
N ASP A 1063 -5.70 17.36 -4.20
CA ASP A 1063 -4.40 17.99 -3.98
C ASP A 1063 -3.43 17.00 -3.29
N PRO A 1064 -2.55 16.34 -4.05
CA PRO A 1064 -1.56 15.41 -3.51
C PRO A 1064 -0.47 16.11 -2.67
N CYS A 1065 -0.50 17.44 -2.57
CA CYS A 1065 0.32 18.22 -1.65
C CYS A 1065 -0.34 18.48 -0.30
N ALA A 1066 -1.65 18.34 -0.21
CA ALA A 1066 -2.39 18.40 1.03
C ALA A 1066 -2.33 17.05 1.77
N ASP A 1067 -2.32 17.11 3.10
CA ASP A 1067 -2.23 15.94 3.97
C ASP A 1067 -3.44 15.00 3.85
N GLY A 1068 -3.23 13.87 3.16
CA GLY A 1068 -4.12 12.71 3.19
C GLY A 1068 -5.54 12.93 2.66
N ALA A 1069 -6.36 11.88 2.75
CA ALA A 1069 -7.79 11.96 2.45
C ALA A 1069 -8.55 12.65 3.59
N SER A 1070 -9.53 13.50 3.26
CA SER A 1070 -10.43 14.13 4.23
C SER A 1070 -11.61 13.22 4.55
N ASN A 1071 -12.09 13.24 5.81
CA ASN A 1071 -13.27 12.51 6.23
C ASN A 1071 -14.40 13.44 6.64
N TRP A 1072 -15.60 13.12 6.20
CA TRP A 1072 -16.81 13.84 6.58
C TRP A 1072 -17.78 12.89 7.26
N THR A 1073 -18.17 13.24 8.48
CA THR A 1073 -19.18 12.50 9.24
C THR A 1073 -20.52 13.20 9.12
N TYR A 1074 -21.55 12.47 8.68
CA TYR A 1074 -22.90 12.98 8.48
C TYR A 1074 -23.91 12.33 9.41
N GLY A 1075 -24.93 13.11 9.76
CA GLY A 1075 -26.11 12.70 10.49
C GLY A 1075 -27.34 13.17 9.73
N LEU A 1076 -27.95 12.26 8.99
CA LEU A 1076 -29.04 12.57 8.07
C LEU A 1076 -30.34 11.93 8.53
N ASP A 1077 -31.46 12.49 8.07
CA ASP A 1077 -32.77 11.87 8.24
C ASP A 1077 -32.89 10.64 7.33
N PRO A 1078 -33.00 9.41 7.86
CA PRO A 1078 -33.10 8.21 7.04
C PRO A 1078 -34.37 8.16 6.20
N TYR A 1079 -35.40 8.94 6.55
CA TYR A 1079 -36.67 8.99 5.82
C TYR A 1079 -36.61 9.93 4.61
N THR A 1080 -35.64 10.83 4.53
CA THR A 1080 -35.57 11.80 3.42
C THR A 1080 -34.21 11.92 2.77
N GLY A 1081 -33.15 11.45 3.43
CA GLY A 1081 -31.76 11.64 3.03
C GLY A 1081 -31.23 13.05 3.27
N GLY A 1082 -32.08 13.95 3.77
CA GLY A 1082 -31.77 15.35 3.98
C GLY A 1082 -31.40 15.64 5.42
N ARG A 1083 -31.41 16.93 5.75
CA ARG A 1083 -31.20 17.44 7.10
C ARG A 1083 -32.32 17.01 8.04
N THR A 1084 -31.95 16.60 9.25
CA THR A 1084 -32.90 16.31 10.33
C THR A 1084 -33.61 17.56 10.83
N SER A 1085 -34.82 17.39 11.39
CA SER A 1085 -35.57 18.48 12.05
C SER A 1085 -35.09 18.79 13.47
N PHE A 1086 -34.08 18.07 13.95
CA PHE A 1086 -33.47 18.20 15.27
C PHE A 1086 -31.95 18.14 15.15
N THR A 1087 -31.25 18.81 16.06
CA THR A 1087 -29.78 18.77 16.14
C THR A 1087 -29.30 17.35 16.44
N VAL A 1088 -28.34 16.85 15.64
CA VAL A 1088 -27.81 15.48 15.78
C VAL A 1088 -26.55 15.46 16.63
N PHE A 1089 -25.56 16.31 16.33
CA PHE A 1089 -24.23 16.26 16.92
C PHE A 1089 -24.06 17.32 18.02
N ASP A 1090 -23.34 16.96 19.08
CA ASP A 1090 -22.72 17.93 20.00
C ASP A 1090 -21.41 18.46 19.40
N LEU A 1091 -21.51 19.43 18.50
CA LEU A 1091 -20.37 20.10 17.88
C LEU A 1091 -19.68 21.07 18.84
N ALA A 1092 -20.41 21.54 19.87
CA ALA A 1092 -19.98 22.52 20.85
C ALA A 1092 -19.21 21.93 22.04
N ARG A 1093 -19.06 20.60 22.13
CA ARG A 1093 -18.41 19.88 23.25
C ARG A 1093 -19.03 20.24 24.60
N GLN A 1094 -20.35 20.11 24.70
CA GLN A 1094 -21.09 20.35 25.94
C GLN A 1094 -21.30 19.07 26.75
N GLY A 1095 -21.03 17.90 26.18
CA GLY A 1095 -21.37 16.58 26.72
C GLY A 1095 -22.83 16.18 26.49
N VAL A 1096 -23.59 17.05 25.82
CA VAL A 1096 -25.00 16.91 25.49
C VAL A 1096 -25.30 17.63 24.18
N VAL A 1097 -26.28 17.15 23.43
CA VAL A 1097 -26.73 17.81 22.20
C VAL A 1097 -27.71 18.94 22.56
N ASP A 1098 -27.29 20.19 22.33
CA ASP A 1098 -28.08 21.40 22.54
C ASP A 1098 -28.00 22.36 21.34
N SER A 1099 -28.74 23.47 21.40
CA SER A 1099 -28.82 24.47 20.31
C SER A 1099 -27.51 25.21 20.02
N LYS A 1100 -26.46 25.06 20.85
CA LYS A 1100 -25.15 25.64 20.55
C LYS A 1100 -24.44 24.92 19.42
N SER A 1101 -24.95 23.76 19.02
CA SER A 1101 -24.47 22.99 17.86
C SER A 1101 -25.29 23.24 16.59
N ASP A 1102 -26.31 24.10 16.65
CA ASP A 1102 -27.04 24.55 15.47
C ASP A 1102 -26.27 25.64 14.71
N TYR A 1103 -26.54 25.77 13.42
CA TYR A 1103 -25.94 26.76 12.54
C TYR A 1103 -27.00 27.72 11.99
N SER A 1104 -26.67 29.01 11.87
CA SER A 1104 -27.57 30.00 11.26
C SER A 1104 -27.42 29.99 9.74
N TYR A 1105 -28.29 29.25 9.06
CA TYR A 1105 -28.36 29.21 7.60
C TYR A 1105 -29.51 30.09 7.10
N ASN A 1106 -29.23 31.10 6.28
CA ASN A 1106 -30.23 32.04 5.74
C ASN A 1106 -31.16 32.66 6.80
N LYS A 1107 -30.60 33.00 7.97
CA LYS A 1107 -31.30 33.57 9.14
C LYS A 1107 -32.25 32.59 9.85
N GLN A 1108 -32.15 31.30 9.59
CA GLN A 1108 -32.80 30.25 10.38
C GLN A 1108 -31.75 29.40 11.10
N ASN A 1109 -32.02 29.07 12.37
CA ASN A 1109 -31.25 28.06 13.07
C ASN A 1109 -31.63 26.69 12.52
N VAL A 1110 -30.63 25.96 12.03
CA VAL A 1110 -30.80 24.65 11.41
C VAL A 1110 -29.79 23.66 11.99
N ALA A 1111 -30.18 22.39 12.01
CA ALA A 1111 -29.28 21.31 12.39
C ALA A 1111 -28.12 21.20 11.40
N VAL A 1112 -26.91 21.03 11.90
CA VAL A 1112 -25.75 20.69 11.06
C VAL A 1112 -25.86 19.24 10.61
N SER A 1113 -25.72 18.99 9.31
CA SER A 1113 -25.86 17.66 8.72
C SER A 1113 -24.54 16.92 8.58
N GLY A 1114 -23.42 17.64 8.40
CA GLY A 1114 -22.09 17.06 8.28
C GLY A 1114 -21.03 17.91 8.96
N THR A 1115 -19.97 17.26 9.45
CA THR A 1115 -18.78 17.91 10.01
C THR A 1115 -17.54 17.19 9.50
N GLU A 1116 -16.48 17.94 9.20
CA GLU A 1116 -15.18 17.37 8.89
C GLU A 1116 -14.57 16.78 10.16
N GLN A 1117 -13.98 15.59 10.08
CA GLN A 1117 -13.22 14.99 11.15
C GLN A 1117 -11.78 14.74 10.71
N LYS A 1118 -10.84 14.99 11.63
CA LYS A 1118 -9.42 14.76 11.41
C LYS A 1118 -9.10 13.28 11.65
N GLY A 1119 -8.25 12.70 10.82
CA GLY A 1119 -7.76 11.34 10.98
C GLY A 1119 -8.65 10.28 10.33
N LEU A 1120 -8.00 9.39 9.59
CA LEU A 1120 -8.64 8.32 8.83
C LEU A 1120 -8.95 7.12 9.74
N GLY A 1121 -10.13 7.11 10.35
CA GLY A 1121 -10.63 5.99 11.14
C GLY A 1121 -12.15 5.87 11.02
N GLY A 1122 -12.68 4.64 10.91
CA GLY A 1122 -14.11 4.39 10.72
C GLY A 1122 -15.01 4.86 11.87
N LEU A 1123 -16.32 4.73 11.69
CA LEU A 1123 -17.31 5.11 12.71
C LEU A 1123 -17.57 3.97 13.70
N THR A 1124 -17.52 4.31 14.98
CA THR A 1124 -17.99 3.42 16.06
C THR A 1124 -19.06 4.11 16.88
N LEU A 1125 -20.19 3.42 17.11
CA LEU A 1125 -21.19 3.85 18.07
C LEU A 1125 -20.85 3.29 19.46
N SER A 1126 -20.87 4.16 20.46
CA SER A 1126 -20.70 3.82 21.86
C SER A 1126 -21.69 4.58 22.73
N THR A 1127 -21.63 4.37 24.03
CA THR A 1127 -22.41 5.11 25.02
C THR A 1127 -21.44 5.80 25.95
N ASN A 1128 -21.66 7.08 26.28
CA ASN A 1128 -20.83 7.79 27.25
C ASN A 1128 -21.19 7.41 28.69
N GLU A 1129 -20.41 7.90 29.66
CA GLU A 1129 -20.57 7.59 31.10
C GLU A 1129 -21.97 7.96 31.65
N GLN A 1130 -22.69 8.85 30.97
CA GLN A 1130 -24.02 9.34 31.35
C GLN A 1130 -25.16 8.55 30.67
N GLY A 1131 -24.83 7.53 29.88
CA GLY A 1131 -25.82 6.73 29.15
C GLY A 1131 -26.26 7.35 27.82
N ASN A 1132 -25.63 8.43 27.35
CA ASN A 1132 -25.98 9.06 26.08
C ASN A 1132 -25.23 8.39 24.91
N PRO A 1133 -25.88 8.18 23.75
CA PRO A 1133 -25.21 7.66 22.55
C PRO A 1133 -24.11 8.61 22.06
N GLU A 1134 -23.01 8.04 21.58
CA GLU A 1134 -21.86 8.79 21.10
C GLU A 1134 -21.23 8.12 19.88
N VAL A 1135 -20.91 8.92 18.86
CA VAL A 1135 -20.22 8.44 17.66
C VAL A 1135 -18.76 8.88 17.69
N CYS A 1136 -17.85 7.94 17.47
CA CYS A 1136 -16.41 8.20 17.45
C CYS A 1136 -15.82 7.99 16.07
N SER A 1137 -14.87 8.85 15.73
CA SER A 1137 -13.90 8.67 14.65
C SER A 1137 -12.51 9.06 15.17
N SER A 1138 -11.46 8.76 14.43
CA SER A 1138 -10.06 8.87 14.86
C SER A 1138 -9.77 10.17 15.64
N GLY A 1139 -9.46 10.08 16.94
CA GLY A 1139 -9.12 11.23 17.78
C GLY A 1139 -10.29 12.05 18.35
N GLU A 1140 -11.55 11.83 17.94
CA GLU A 1140 -12.70 12.59 18.44
C GLU A 1140 -14.01 11.78 18.52
N CYS A 1141 -14.75 11.98 19.61
CA CYS A 1141 -16.10 11.47 19.77
C CYS A 1141 -17.10 12.61 19.94
N LEU A 1142 -18.26 12.49 19.29
CA LEU A 1142 -19.34 13.45 19.29
C LEU A 1142 -20.58 12.81 19.90
N THR A 1143 -21.08 13.34 21.02
CA THR A 1143 -22.36 12.89 21.58
C THR A 1143 -23.46 13.12 20.54
N VAL A 1144 -24.32 12.13 20.34
CA VAL A 1144 -25.37 12.18 19.31
C VAL A 1144 -26.77 12.07 19.90
N ASN A 1145 -27.71 12.74 19.23
CA ASN A 1145 -29.13 12.68 19.53
C ASN A 1145 -29.83 11.81 18.47
N PRO A 1146 -30.32 10.60 18.83
CA PRO A 1146 -31.02 9.74 17.88
C PRO A 1146 -32.40 10.24 17.45
N GLY A 1147 -32.91 11.30 18.08
CA GLY A 1147 -34.20 11.92 17.77
C GLY A 1147 -35.14 12.01 18.99
N PRO A 1148 -36.20 12.82 18.90
CA PRO A 1148 -37.12 13.04 20.01
C PRO A 1148 -37.93 11.78 20.40
N ASN A 1149 -38.24 10.90 19.45
CA ASN A 1149 -39.07 9.71 19.69
C ASN A 1149 -38.32 8.55 20.37
N THR A 1150 -37.01 8.67 20.58
CA THR A 1150 -36.20 7.67 21.29
C THR A 1150 -36.02 7.98 22.78
N ARG A 1151 -36.52 9.12 23.28
CA ARG A 1151 -36.43 9.51 24.69
C ARG A 1151 -37.73 9.15 25.44
N GLY A 1152 -37.62 8.38 26.53
CA GLY A 1152 -38.75 7.97 27.38
C GLY A 1152 -38.61 6.54 27.95
N ARG A 1153 -39.47 6.14 28.89
CA ARG A 1153 -39.51 4.78 29.44
C ARG A 1153 -40.05 3.81 28.38
N GLN A 1154 -39.16 3.01 27.78
CA GLN A 1154 -39.49 2.08 26.69
C GLN A 1154 -39.99 0.71 27.19
N ASN A 1155 -39.52 0.24 28.36
CA ASN A 1155 -39.89 -1.08 28.93
C ASN A 1155 -40.24 -0.99 30.43
N TRP A 1156 -41.03 -1.98 30.90
CA TRP A 1156 -41.37 -2.19 32.31
C TRP A 1156 -40.40 -3.21 32.93
N ARG A 1157 -39.80 -2.87 34.07
CA ARG A 1157 -39.13 -3.85 34.94
C ARG A 1157 -40.11 -4.24 36.05
N PRO A 1158 -40.57 -5.50 36.14
CA PRO A 1158 -41.14 -6.01 37.37
C PRO A 1158 -40.00 -6.04 38.40
N ILE A 1159 -40.16 -5.30 39.50
CA ILE A 1159 -39.33 -5.51 40.68
C ILE A 1159 -39.95 -6.73 41.36
N GLU A 1160 -39.30 -7.88 41.30
CA GLU A 1160 -39.68 -9.01 42.14
C GLU A 1160 -39.44 -8.59 43.60
N GLY A 1161 -40.54 -8.37 44.32
CA GLY A 1161 -40.52 -8.03 45.73
C GLY A 1161 -40.00 -9.20 46.55
N LYS A 1162 -39.04 -8.93 47.43
CA LYS A 1162 -38.75 -9.77 48.59
C LYS A 1162 -40.02 -9.86 49.45
N ASN A 1163 -40.56 -11.06 49.58
CA ASN A 1163 -41.14 -11.57 50.81
C ASN A 1163 -40.65 -13.00 51.00
#